data_AF-A0AAV4IJB0-F1
#
_entry.id   AF-A0AAV4IJB0-F1
#
_cell.length_a   1.000
_cell.length_b   1.000
_cell.length_c   1.000
_cell.angle_alpha   90.00
_cell.angle_beta   90.00
_cell.angle_gamma   90.00
#
_symmetry.space_group_name_H-M   'P 1'
#
loop_
_entity.id
_entity.type
_entity.pdbx_description
1 polymer ?
#
loop_
_entity_poly.entity_id
_entity_poly.type
_entity_poly.pdbx_seq_one_letter_code
_entity_poly.pdbx_strand_id
1 'polypeptide(L)'
;MNHLTVYDITIWALFLKKYFINSTAYRKCYTDGWFGTNCQYQCHCAGSTPYDKVDGSCSSGCQSGWFGPACQYAYVEYGAFTVGGRVEMKWLTDMNDLTCNPGGQTSLKVTLKHKIPLTWIRIVVRDAALLKNIRFGYEIEGKNNITPCSNSEKAMVDDTTLDIACTSRWSVKHIHVSGPGTADMCSLYISRGRNVALKQKAAQSTTQSAGWFQRNSKIWQASNAVDGKLDIPDDEPSQKATCTHTNGNDRGWWTVSFTKPVNVYQFLIYNRRDPSRKDCCEERLKGFKLTVQGEKIGKTLFQYKDKRESPKHIYNVVPPEIIRSVSQVKIQVDTYRKTILTLCEVEVFGDIPCRADNFGLACEHQCNCVNKTRCFDHSGGCPAGCAPGYTGEDCYATCPTGKYGSSCLKTCNNTCAGPDNACDHIDGTCINGCEDGYVGDMCERPCSVGKYGPSCSKTCNTNCAGSDNDCDHINGTCTNGCKDGYRSNMCDKPCSTGKYGSRCSQTCNTNCAGLDDACDHIDGTCINGCDDGFLGEMCNMTCRTGTYGSNCSQTCNTNCAGLNDSCHNIHGTCINGCGDGYTGRKCDRTCPSGKYGPRCSHNCNINCAGRDNVCDHIDGTCNNGCDDGFIGNTCDTPCPAGTYGSTCSQTCNTNCAGSDDACDHINGTCTNGCEDGYVGDICDRPCPRGNYGFKCSQTCSFNCAGSDDACDHIDGTCTNGCENGYRGHMCDGMGDIAKKTMRTQKLNVIKKMAVNIESITSTTVDDILRLEKSS
;
A
#
# COMPACT_ATOMS: atom_id res chain seq x y z
N MET A 1 43.44 11.20 -37.44
CA MET A 1 43.32 11.11 -35.98
C MET A 1 42.44 12.26 -35.52
N ASN A 2 41.13 12.10 -35.63
CA ASN A 2 40.14 13.14 -35.41
C ASN A 2 38.84 12.49 -34.90
N HIS A 3 38.06 13.31 -34.19
CA HIS A 3 36.69 13.09 -33.69
C HIS A 3 36.56 12.59 -32.25
N LEU A 4 36.87 13.47 -31.30
CA LEU A 4 36.17 13.51 -30.01
C LEU A 4 34.76 14.07 -30.24
N THR A 5 33.77 13.33 -29.78
CA THR A 5 32.34 13.56 -29.97
C THR A 5 31.79 14.65 -29.06
N VAL A 6 30.78 15.36 -29.56
CA VAL A 6 30.06 16.52 -28.99
C VAL A 6 29.36 16.27 -27.63
N TYR A 7 29.54 15.10 -27.03
CA TYR A 7 28.88 14.70 -25.78
C TYR A 7 29.61 15.11 -24.48
N ASP A 8 30.89 15.50 -24.56
CA ASP A 8 31.69 15.89 -23.37
C ASP A 8 31.63 17.39 -23.01
N ILE A 9 31.18 18.25 -23.93
CA ILE A 9 31.15 19.71 -23.72
C ILE A 9 29.87 20.17 -22.99
N THR A 10 28.77 19.42 -23.11
CA THR A 10 27.49 19.74 -22.44
C THR A 10 27.49 19.37 -20.96
N ILE A 11 28.19 18.31 -20.55
CA ILE A 11 28.30 17.91 -19.14
C ILE A 11 29.21 18.86 -18.36
N TRP A 12 30.31 19.33 -18.96
CA TRP A 12 31.15 20.37 -18.35
C TRP A 12 30.50 21.76 -18.30
N ALA A 13 29.68 22.12 -19.31
CA ALA A 13 28.92 23.36 -19.30
C ALA A 13 27.78 23.36 -18.27
N LEU A 14 27.18 22.20 -17.96
CA LEU A 14 26.18 22.06 -16.89
C LEU A 14 26.84 22.04 -15.50
N PHE A 15 28.04 21.45 -15.36
CA PHE A 15 28.83 21.54 -14.11
C PHE A 15 29.34 22.97 -13.85
N LEU A 16 29.75 23.72 -14.88
CA LEU A 16 30.15 25.13 -14.75
C LEU A 16 28.95 26.07 -14.55
N LYS A 17 27.78 25.80 -15.15
CA LYS A 17 26.55 26.57 -14.86
C LYS A 17 26.03 26.35 -13.45
N LYS A 18 26.19 25.16 -12.85
CA LYS A 18 25.81 24.90 -11.45
C LYS A 18 26.78 25.53 -10.45
N TYR A 19 28.03 25.78 -10.84
CA TYR A 19 29.02 26.52 -10.04
C TYR A 19 28.99 28.05 -10.24
N PHE A 20 28.32 28.55 -11.28
CA PHE A 20 28.10 29.98 -11.53
C PHE A 20 26.61 30.38 -11.43
N ILE A 21 25.83 29.67 -10.61
CA ILE A 21 24.58 30.24 -10.09
C ILE A 21 24.97 31.20 -8.97
N ASN A 22 24.92 32.50 -9.28
CA ASN A 22 24.77 33.62 -8.35
C ASN A 22 25.10 33.30 -6.87
N SER A 23 26.39 33.23 -6.56
CA SER A 23 26.82 33.65 -5.23
C SER A 23 27.49 35.01 -5.38
N THR A 24 26.67 36.06 -5.31
CA THR A 24 27.04 37.16 -4.41
C THR A 24 27.08 36.58 -3.00
N ALA A 25 28.05 35.70 -2.73
CA ALA A 25 28.42 35.34 -1.39
C ALA A 25 29.00 36.62 -0.80
N TYR A 26 28.13 37.45 -0.23
CA TYR A 26 28.52 38.55 0.63
C TYR A 26 29.53 37.97 1.62
N ARG A 27 30.81 38.31 1.45
CA ARG A 27 31.85 37.81 2.35
C ARG A 27 31.46 38.28 3.75
N LYS A 28 31.14 37.32 4.63
CA LYS A 28 30.83 37.61 6.03
C LYS A 28 31.97 38.43 6.63
N CYS A 29 31.65 39.50 7.34
CA CYS A 29 32.63 40.25 8.09
C CYS A 29 33.09 39.42 9.29
N TYR A 30 34.40 39.19 9.40
CA TYR A 30 35.00 38.43 10.51
C TYR A 30 35.60 39.34 11.59
N THR A 31 35.53 40.66 11.44
CA THR A 31 36.00 41.61 12.46
C THR A 31 34.90 41.85 13.48
N ASP A 32 35.23 41.74 14.77
CA ASP A 32 34.28 42.00 15.85
C ASP A 32 34.00 43.50 16.00
N GLY A 33 32.72 43.80 16.22
CA GLY A 33 32.16 45.14 16.19
C GLY A 33 31.88 45.67 14.78
N TRP A 34 31.96 44.86 13.72
CA TRP A 34 31.76 45.29 12.33
C TRP A 34 30.88 44.33 11.52
N PHE A 35 30.20 44.84 10.50
CA PHE A 35 29.37 44.07 9.56
C PHE A 35 29.45 44.60 8.11
N GLY A 36 28.79 43.89 7.21
CA GLY A 36 28.69 44.21 5.78
C GLY A 36 29.96 43.97 4.98
N THR A 37 29.88 44.25 3.68
CA THR A 37 30.98 43.99 2.74
C THR A 37 32.24 44.75 3.17
N ASN A 38 33.36 44.03 3.29
CA ASN A 38 34.66 44.56 3.76
C ASN A 38 34.68 45.10 5.20
N CYS A 39 33.72 44.74 6.07
CA CYS A 39 33.68 45.22 7.46
C CYS A 39 33.68 46.76 7.56
N GLN A 40 32.91 47.42 6.71
CA GLN A 40 32.90 48.88 6.60
C GLN A 40 31.89 49.57 7.53
N TYR A 41 30.99 48.81 8.16
CA TYR A 41 29.98 49.32 9.10
C TYR A 41 30.30 48.91 10.51
N GLN A 42 30.18 49.85 11.45
CA GLN A 42 30.40 49.59 12.87
C GLN A 42 29.08 49.16 13.51
N CYS A 43 29.12 48.12 14.35
CA CYS A 43 27.95 47.65 15.07
C CYS A 43 27.62 48.59 16.24
N HIS A 44 26.34 48.93 16.35
CA HIS A 44 25.78 49.80 17.38
C HIS A 44 24.53 49.16 18.04
N CYS A 45 24.46 47.83 18.10
CA CYS A 45 23.39 47.11 18.79
C CYS A 45 23.50 47.25 20.30
N ALA A 46 22.36 47.25 21.02
CA ALA A 46 22.35 47.33 22.47
C ALA A 46 22.77 45.99 23.12
N GLY A 47 23.62 46.07 24.15
CA GLY A 47 24.11 44.90 24.89
C GLY A 47 25.18 44.09 24.14
N SER A 48 25.61 42.96 24.73
CA SER A 48 26.59 42.04 24.11
C SER A 48 25.95 41.03 23.15
N THR A 49 24.75 41.32 22.65
CA THR A 49 23.94 40.40 21.85
C THR A 49 24.54 40.18 20.45
N PRO A 50 24.31 39.00 19.85
CA PRO A 50 24.70 38.74 18.48
C PRO A 50 23.92 39.65 17.51
N TYR A 51 24.63 40.20 16.54
CA TYR A 51 24.10 40.95 15.40
C TYR A 51 24.46 40.20 14.13
N ASP A 52 23.67 40.39 13.08
CA ASP A 52 23.96 39.75 11.81
C ASP A 52 25.22 40.39 11.18
N LYS A 53 26.21 39.56 10.83
CA LYS A 53 27.50 40.02 10.27
C LYS A 53 27.39 40.45 8.79
N VAL A 54 26.27 40.18 8.14
CA VAL A 54 25.97 40.52 6.75
C VAL A 54 25.21 41.84 6.70
N ASP A 55 24.05 41.95 7.34
CA ASP A 55 23.18 43.13 7.25
C ASP A 55 23.22 44.06 8.48
N GLY A 56 23.78 43.61 9.60
CA GLY A 56 23.92 44.42 10.82
C GLY A 56 22.66 44.50 11.67
N SER A 57 21.64 43.68 11.40
CA SER A 57 20.40 43.65 12.17
C SER A 57 20.65 43.32 13.66
N CYS A 58 19.92 44.03 14.53
CA CYS A 58 20.06 43.97 15.98
C CYS A 58 18.80 43.36 16.61
N SER A 59 18.91 42.24 17.31
CA SER A 59 17.77 41.62 18.00
C SER A 59 17.32 42.35 19.27
N SER A 60 18.19 43.17 19.85
CA SER A 60 18.01 43.90 21.13
C SER A 60 17.79 45.40 20.95
N GLY A 61 17.62 45.87 19.71
CA GLY A 61 17.57 47.29 19.38
C GLY A 61 18.94 47.97 19.39
N CYS A 62 18.94 49.30 19.40
CA CYS A 62 20.13 50.13 19.24
C CYS A 62 20.70 50.62 20.57
N GLN A 63 22.04 50.72 20.63
CA GLN A 63 22.71 51.36 21.75
C GLN A 63 22.34 52.86 21.81
N SER A 64 22.42 53.45 23.00
CA SER A 64 22.16 54.89 23.16
C SER A 64 23.07 55.72 22.25
N GLY A 65 22.48 56.69 21.57
CA GLY A 65 23.11 57.52 20.54
C GLY A 65 22.70 57.14 19.12
N TRP A 66 22.14 55.94 18.91
CA TRP A 66 21.92 55.37 17.58
C TRP A 66 20.49 54.85 17.40
N PHE A 67 20.00 54.87 16.15
CA PHE A 67 18.69 54.37 15.75
C PHE A 67 18.65 54.04 14.25
N GLY A 68 17.48 53.63 13.75
CA GLY A 68 17.25 53.33 12.34
C GLY A 68 17.84 51.98 11.89
N PRO A 69 17.85 51.70 10.59
CA PRO A 69 18.31 50.41 10.07
C PRO A 69 19.73 50.08 10.49
N ALA A 70 19.91 48.84 10.97
CA ALA A 70 21.16 48.30 11.52
C ALA A 70 21.84 49.23 12.56
N CYS A 71 21.06 50.11 13.22
CA CYS A 71 21.53 51.09 14.19
C CYS A 71 22.63 52.03 13.67
N GLN A 72 22.59 52.39 12.38
CA GLN A 72 23.65 53.20 11.76
C GLN A 72 23.44 54.71 11.81
N TYR A 73 22.27 55.19 12.28
CA TYR A 73 21.99 56.62 12.33
C TYR A 73 22.21 57.15 13.73
N ALA A 74 23.11 58.13 13.87
CA ALA A 74 23.21 58.87 15.12
C ALA A 74 21.99 59.79 15.27
N TYR A 75 21.44 59.91 16.47
CA TYR A 75 20.40 60.91 16.74
C TYR A 75 20.99 62.25 17.19
N VAL A 76 20.23 63.32 17.01
CA VAL A 76 20.56 64.66 17.52
C VAL A 76 20.06 64.80 18.95
N GLU A 77 20.94 65.23 19.86
CA GLU A 77 20.52 65.60 21.21
C GLU A 77 19.70 66.91 21.22
N TYR A 78 18.60 66.91 21.97
CA TYR A 78 17.72 68.06 22.10
C TYR A 78 17.14 68.17 23.52
N GLY A 79 16.59 69.34 23.85
CA GLY A 79 15.65 69.52 24.96
C GLY A 79 14.23 69.70 24.42
N ALA A 80 13.22 69.24 25.15
CA ALA A 80 11.82 69.32 24.75
C ALA A 80 10.98 70.07 25.79
N PHE A 81 10.08 70.95 25.35
CA PHE A 81 9.27 71.81 26.22
C PHE A 81 7.86 71.92 25.66
N THR A 82 6.85 72.24 26.49
CA THR A 82 5.55 72.69 25.98
C THR A 82 5.70 74.04 25.28
N VAL A 83 4.82 74.33 24.31
CA VAL A 83 4.81 75.64 23.64
C VAL A 83 4.54 76.76 24.66
N GLY A 84 5.54 77.62 24.91
CA GLY A 84 5.48 78.67 25.93
C GLY A 84 5.84 78.24 27.37
N GLY A 85 6.11 76.94 27.59
CA GLY A 85 6.48 76.40 28.90
C GLY A 85 7.97 76.51 29.22
N ARG A 86 8.30 76.42 30.51
CA ARG A 86 9.69 76.38 31.02
C ARG A 86 10.13 75.01 31.55
N VAL A 87 9.21 74.04 31.63
CA VAL A 87 9.47 72.70 32.15
C VAL A 87 9.92 71.78 31.02
N GLU A 88 11.09 71.18 31.19
CA GLU A 88 11.64 70.21 30.23
C GLU A 88 10.93 68.86 30.35
N MET A 89 10.53 68.30 29.21
CA MET A 89 9.84 67.01 29.08
C MET A 89 10.86 65.88 29.07
N LYS A 90 11.30 65.46 30.26
CA LYS A 90 12.35 64.43 30.40
C LYS A 90 12.00 63.10 29.74
N TRP A 91 10.71 62.72 29.74
CA TRP A 91 10.21 61.50 29.11
C TRP A 91 10.49 61.43 27.60
N LEU A 92 10.62 62.57 26.90
CA LEU A 92 10.91 62.57 25.46
C LEU A 92 12.42 62.59 25.17
N THR A 93 13.25 62.74 26.19
CA THR A 93 14.71 62.87 26.08
C THR A 93 15.45 61.73 26.79
N ASP A 94 14.73 60.78 27.38
CA ASP A 94 15.30 59.62 28.09
C ASP A 94 15.71 58.50 27.13
N MET A 95 15.29 58.58 25.85
CA MET A 95 15.62 57.66 24.77
C MET A 95 15.13 56.23 25.06
N ASN A 96 13.96 56.13 25.69
CA ASN A 96 13.33 54.86 26.01
C ASN A 96 11.95 54.77 25.35
N ASP A 97 11.81 53.86 24.39
CA ASP A 97 10.56 53.62 23.65
C ASP A 97 9.40 53.16 24.55
N LEU A 98 9.68 52.76 25.80
CA LEU A 98 8.66 52.38 26.79
C LEU A 98 8.19 53.56 27.66
N THR A 99 8.93 54.67 27.69
CA THR A 99 8.50 55.87 28.43
C THR A 99 7.69 56.76 27.50
N CYS A 100 6.41 56.95 27.79
CA CYS A 100 5.55 57.78 26.95
C CYS A 100 5.01 59.00 27.67
N ASN A 101 4.49 59.93 26.88
CA ASN A 101 3.93 61.18 27.32
C ASN A 101 2.94 60.99 28.50
N PRO A 102 3.30 61.42 29.73
CA PRO A 102 2.50 61.17 30.92
C PRO A 102 1.34 62.15 31.10
N GLY A 103 1.28 63.23 30.30
CA GLY A 103 0.36 64.35 30.51
C GLY A 103 -0.48 64.74 29.29
N GLY A 104 -0.50 63.91 28.25
CA GLY A 104 -1.37 64.09 27.08
C GLY A 104 -1.10 65.36 26.26
N GLN A 105 0.07 65.98 26.39
CA GLN A 105 0.41 67.20 25.67
C GLN A 105 0.32 66.98 24.15
N THR A 106 -0.46 67.83 23.46
CA THR A 106 -0.69 67.74 22.01
C THR A 106 0.20 68.69 21.20
N SER A 107 1.09 69.45 21.86
CA SER A 107 1.98 70.42 21.21
C SER A 107 3.28 70.61 22.00
N LEU A 108 4.41 70.38 21.33
CA LEU A 108 5.75 70.40 21.91
C LEU A 108 6.70 71.22 21.04
N LYS A 109 7.57 72.00 21.70
CA LYS A 109 8.72 72.69 21.10
C LYS A 109 10.01 71.94 21.47
N VAL A 110 10.63 71.35 20.46
CA VAL A 110 11.92 70.66 20.54
C VAL A 110 13.03 71.63 20.16
N THR A 111 14.04 71.78 21.01
CA THR A 111 15.18 72.66 20.81
C THR A 111 16.46 71.83 20.72
N LEU A 112 17.02 71.75 19.52
CA LEU A 112 18.24 70.98 19.26
C LEU A 112 19.42 71.61 19.99
N LYS A 113 20.36 70.82 20.53
CA LYS A 113 21.57 71.39 21.17
C LYS A 113 22.44 72.16 20.17
N HIS A 114 22.51 71.69 18.93
CA HIS A 114 23.18 72.36 17.82
C HIS A 114 22.22 72.56 16.65
N LYS A 115 22.46 73.59 15.82
CA LYS A 115 21.71 73.75 14.56
C LYS A 115 22.14 72.63 13.61
N ILE A 116 21.21 71.96 12.95
CA ILE A 116 21.50 70.90 11.96
C ILE A 116 20.42 70.94 10.87
N PRO A 117 20.75 70.66 9.60
CA PRO A 117 19.73 70.43 8.59
C PRO A 117 18.91 69.19 8.94
N LEU A 118 17.60 69.36 9.11
CA LEU A 118 16.65 68.26 9.29
C LEU A 118 16.61 67.41 8.00
N THR A 119 16.64 66.08 8.14
CA THR A 119 16.59 65.13 7.02
C THR A 119 15.40 64.19 7.15
N TRP A 120 15.39 63.39 8.21
CA TRP A 120 14.30 62.49 8.55
C TRP A 120 14.20 62.28 10.07
N ILE A 121 13.04 61.81 10.49
CA ILE A 121 12.64 61.65 11.89
C ILE A 121 12.00 60.27 12.05
N ARG A 122 12.30 59.57 13.15
CA ARG A 122 11.55 58.38 13.59
C ARG A 122 10.75 58.72 14.84
N ILE A 123 9.50 58.29 14.88
CA ILE A 123 8.66 58.39 16.06
C ILE A 123 8.16 57.03 16.50
N VAL A 124 7.99 56.88 17.80
CA VAL A 124 7.36 55.72 18.43
C VAL A 124 6.18 56.24 19.26
N VAL A 125 5.02 55.59 19.12
CA VAL A 125 3.82 55.84 19.93
C VAL A 125 3.35 54.55 20.59
N ARG A 126 2.45 54.65 21.57
CA ARG A 126 1.86 53.45 22.17
C ARG A 126 0.67 52.92 21.38
N ASP A 127 -0.19 53.79 20.86
CA ASP A 127 -1.36 53.47 20.05
C ASP A 127 -1.12 53.75 18.56
N ALA A 128 -1.00 52.68 17.78
CA ALA A 128 -0.87 52.68 16.33
C ALA A 128 -1.87 53.60 15.60
N ALA A 129 -3.10 53.73 16.11
CA ALA A 129 -4.14 54.55 15.49
C ALA A 129 -3.79 56.05 15.48
N LEU A 130 -2.91 56.48 16.40
CA LEU A 130 -2.57 57.89 16.60
C LEU A 130 -1.37 58.37 15.78
N LEU A 131 -0.58 57.46 15.16
CA LEU A 131 0.57 57.80 14.30
C LEU A 131 0.21 58.76 13.17
N LYS A 132 -1.00 58.61 12.60
CA LYS A 132 -1.45 59.41 11.45
C LYS A 132 -1.75 60.88 11.83
N ASN A 133 -1.90 61.18 13.12
CA ASN A 133 -2.38 62.46 13.65
C ASN A 133 -1.27 63.35 14.23
N ILE A 134 -0.01 63.09 13.91
CA ILE A 134 1.15 63.89 14.33
C ILE A 134 1.65 64.74 13.15
N ARG A 135 1.87 66.03 13.43
CA ARG A 135 2.33 67.05 12.48
C ARG A 135 3.66 67.63 12.95
N PHE A 136 4.59 67.77 12.02
CA PHE A 136 5.91 68.35 12.24
C PHE A 136 6.06 69.66 11.48
N GLY A 137 6.73 70.61 12.12
CA GLY A 137 7.21 71.83 11.48
C GLY A 137 8.49 72.31 12.14
N TYR A 138 9.19 73.25 11.51
CA TYR A 138 10.44 73.78 12.03
C TYR A 138 10.53 75.30 11.84
N GLU A 139 11.29 75.96 12.72
CA GLU A 139 11.56 77.40 12.62
C GLU A 139 12.80 77.63 11.76
N ILE A 140 12.68 78.52 10.77
CA ILE A 140 13.81 79.02 10.00
C ILE A 140 14.23 80.34 10.64
N GLU A 141 15.51 80.47 11.01
CA GLU A 141 16.05 81.68 11.59
C GLU A 141 15.83 82.89 10.67
N GLY A 142 15.34 84.00 11.24
CA GLY A 142 14.96 85.20 10.47
C GLY A 142 13.58 85.14 9.82
N LYS A 143 12.82 84.05 9.99
CA LYS A 143 11.40 83.96 9.62
C LYS A 143 10.53 83.78 10.87
N ASN A 144 9.42 84.51 10.93
CA ASN A 144 8.50 84.46 12.08
C ASN A 144 7.44 83.33 11.98
N ASN A 145 7.46 82.52 10.92
CA ASN A 145 6.48 81.46 10.70
C ASN A 145 7.11 80.07 10.81
N ILE A 146 6.34 79.12 11.36
CA ILE A 146 6.68 77.69 11.38
C ILE A 146 6.53 77.15 9.96
N THR A 147 7.60 76.55 9.43
CA THR A 147 7.57 75.87 8.14
C THR A 147 7.08 74.45 8.37
N PRO A 148 5.88 74.07 7.88
CA PRO A 148 5.40 72.69 7.99
C PRO A 148 6.28 71.75 7.17
N CYS A 149 6.39 70.50 7.63
CA CYS A 149 6.89 69.39 6.82
C CYS A 149 5.83 68.97 5.76
N SER A 150 5.38 69.91 4.91
CA SER A 150 4.20 69.75 4.04
C SER A 150 4.32 68.66 2.97
N ASN A 151 5.53 68.23 2.64
CA ASN A 151 5.80 67.13 1.69
C ASN A 151 6.42 65.92 2.39
N SER A 152 6.18 65.74 3.69
CA SER A 152 6.75 64.60 4.40
C SER A 152 6.08 63.31 3.96
N GLU A 153 6.82 62.49 3.23
CA GLU A 153 6.48 61.10 3.03
C GLU A 153 6.66 60.36 4.37
N LYS A 154 5.81 59.36 4.59
CA LYS A 154 5.73 58.59 5.84
C LYS A 154 5.84 57.12 5.50
N ALA A 155 6.75 56.38 6.13
CA ALA A 155 6.89 54.93 5.98
C ALA A 155 6.73 54.25 7.35
N MET A 156 5.87 53.23 7.42
CA MET A 156 5.69 52.43 8.62
C MET A 156 6.89 51.50 8.79
N VAL A 157 7.45 51.46 10.00
CA VAL A 157 8.50 50.51 10.38
C VAL A 157 7.86 49.26 10.97
N ASP A 158 6.90 49.47 11.87
CA ASP A 158 5.99 48.49 12.47
C ASP A 158 4.66 49.20 12.79
N ASP A 159 3.73 48.55 13.50
CA ASP A 159 2.42 49.14 13.80
C ASP A 159 2.47 50.41 14.67
N THR A 160 3.54 50.60 15.45
CA THR A 160 3.72 51.68 16.44
C THR A 160 4.84 52.67 16.10
N THR A 161 5.64 52.37 15.09
CA THR A 161 6.83 53.14 14.70
C THR A 161 6.70 53.69 13.29
N LEU A 162 7.03 54.98 13.12
CA LEU A 162 6.92 55.67 11.82
C LEU A 162 8.17 56.49 11.50
N ASP A 163 8.66 56.32 10.28
CA ASP A 163 9.69 57.16 9.67
C ASP A 163 9.05 58.27 8.83
N ILE A 164 9.57 59.48 8.98
CA ILE A 164 9.08 60.69 8.35
C ILE A 164 10.24 61.39 7.65
N ALA A 165 10.22 61.41 6.33
CA ALA A 165 11.17 62.18 5.54
C ALA A 165 10.81 63.68 5.61
N CYS A 166 11.55 64.48 6.37
CA CYS A 166 11.35 65.93 6.44
C CYS A 166 12.67 66.67 6.21
N THR A 167 13.04 66.85 4.94
CA THR A 167 14.30 67.49 4.58
C THR A 167 14.17 69.01 4.54
N SER A 168 14.93 69.68 5.40
CA SER A 168 15.09 71.14 5.40
C SER A 168 16.28 71.57 4.54
N ARG A 169 16.17 72.76 3.92
CA ARG A 169 17.27 73.34 3.13
C ARG A 169 18.38 73.93 4.01
N TRP A 170 17.99 74.55 5.12
CA TRP A 170 18.88 75.24 6.05
C TRP A 170 18.93 74.52 7.39
N SER A 171 20.03 74.69 8.13
CA SER A 171 20.12 74.19 9.49
C SER A 171 19.04 74.81 10.40
N VAL A 172 18.32 73.98 11.15
CA VAL A 172 17.23 74.41 12.05
C VAL A 172 17.64 74.27 13.50
N LYS A 173 17.05 75.09 14.39
CA LYS A 173 17.28 75.03 15.85
C LYS A 173 16.06 74.53 16.63
N HIS A 174 14.86 74.86 16.15
CA HIS A 174 13.60 74.56 16.82
C HIS A 174 12.66 73.79 15.89
N ILE A 175 12.08 72.72 16.43
CA ILE A 175 11.10 71.85 15.78
C ILE A 175 9.82 71.87 16.61
N HIS A 176 8.69 71.89 15.94
CA HIS A 176 7.35 71.86 16.53
C HIS A 176 6.71 70.53 16.20
N VAL A 177 6.26 69.83 17.24
CA VAL A 177 5.50 68.58 17.13
C VAL A 177 4.11 68.88 17.65
N SER A 178 3.08 68.61 16.85
CA SER A 178 1.71 68.95 17.20
C SER A 178 0.69 67.94 16.70
N GLY A 179 -0.46 67.89 17.36
CA GLY A 179 -1.60 67.06 17.00
C GLY A 179 -1.92 66.00 18.06
N PRO A 180 -3.10 65.36 17.97
CA PRO A 180 -3.59 64.42 18.98
C PRO A 180 -2.61 63.28 19.30
N GLY A 181 -1.90 62.74 18.29
CA GLY A 181 -0.96 61.64 18.54
C GLY A 181 0.26 62.00 19.36
N THR A 182 0.56 63.30 19.53
CA THR A 182 1.64 63.76 20.43
C THR A 182 1.35 63.39 21.89
N ALA A 183 0.06 63.26 22.23
CA ALA A 183 -0.39 62.89 23.57
C ALA A 183 0.02 61.47 23.99
N ASP A 184 0.40 60.63 23.03
CA ASP A 184 0.72 59.22 23.22
C ASP A 184 2.08 58.84 22.61
N MET A 185 2.88 59.85 22.25
CA MET A 185 4.24 59.68 21.76
C MET A 185 5.14 59.18 22.89
N CYS A 186 6.05 58.27 22.56
CA CYS A 186 7.06 57.71 23.46
C CYS A 186 8.45 58.28 23.15
N SER A 187 8.91 58.07 21.92
CA SER A 187 10.23 58.52 21.48
C SER A 187 10.18 59.39 20.23
N LEU A 188 11.16 60.28 20.11
CA LEU A 188 11.39 61.11 18.94
C LEU A 188 12.88 61.08 18.57
N TYR A 189 13.23 60.37 17.49
CA TYR A 189 14.59 60.33 17.00
C TYR A 189 14.74 61.26 15.80
N ILE A 190 15.68 62.21 15.91
CA ILE A 190 15.97 63.17 14.83
C ILE A 190 17.31 62.78 14.23
N SER A 191 17.32 62.48 12.94
CA SER A 191 18.51 61.97 12.28
C SER A 191 19.62 63.01 12.20
N ARG A 192 20.81 62.61 12.69
CA ARG A 192 22.07 63.29 12.45
C ARG A 192 22.73 62.84 11.14
N GLY A 193 22.32 61.69 10.59
CA GLY A 193 22.94 60.98 9.48
C GLY A 193 23.81 59.80 9.94
N ARG A 194 24.43 59.11 8.97
CA ARG A 194 25.40 58.02 9.19
C ARG A 194 26.83 58.55 9.11
N ASN A 195 27.78 57.92 9.79
CA ASN A 195 29.19 58.28 9.62
C ASN A 195 29.72 57.72 8.28
N VAL A 196 29.61 58.52 7.21
CA VAL A 196 30.04 58.14 5.85
C VAL A 196 31.56 58.08 5.70
N ALA A 197 32.34 58.53 6.70
CA ALA A 197 33.81 58.53 6.64
C ALA A 197 34.43 57.19 7.03
N LEU A 198 33.69 56.33 7.77
CA LEU A 198 34.22 55.06 8.28
C LEU A 198 34.88 54.22 7.19
N LYS A 199 36.13 53.83 7.45
CA LYS A 199 37.00 53.02 6.59
C LYS A 199 37.18 53.56 5.16
N GLN A 200 36.79 54.79 4.88
CA GLN A 200 37.01 55.42 3.58
C GLN A 200 38.50 55.69 3.35
N LYS A 201 38.86 55.95 2.08
CA LYS A 201 40.25 56.16 1.70
C LYS A 201 40.76 57.49 2.26
N ALA A 202 41.60 57.41 3.28
CA ALA A 202 42.26 58.56 3.88
C ALA A 202 43.72 58.71 3.41
N ALA A 203 44.19 59.94 3.33
CA ALA A 203 45.57 60.30 3.00
C ALA A 203 46.01 61.51 3.83
N GLN A 204 47.32 61.68 4.02
CA GLN A 204 47.88 62.82 4.74
C GLN A 204 49.19 63.25 4.11
N SER A 205 49.57 64.51 4.34
CA SER A 205 50.81 65.13 3.83
C SER A 205 52.05 64.26 4.03
N THR A 206 52.27 63.83 5.26
CA THR A 206 53.41 63.03 5.70
C THR A 206 52.98 62.17 6.87
N THR A 207 53.71 61.09 7.17
CA THR A 207 53.43 60.22 8.33
C THR A 207 54.63 60.24 9.26
N GLN A 208 54.40 60.49 10.55
CA GLN A 208 55.45 60.42 11.57
C GLN A 208 55.94 58.99 11.70
N SER A 209 57.25 58.76 11.50
CA SER A 209 57.85 57.44 11.69
C SER A 209 57.77 57.05 13.17
N ALA A 210 57.26 55.85 13.45
CA ALA A 210 57.51 55.17 14.71
C ALA A 210 59.01 54.84 14.77
N GLY A 211 59.66 55.00 15.92
CA GLY A 211 61.11 54.82 16.06
C GLY A 211 61.59 53.43 15.59
N TRP A 212 62.92 53.23 15.50
CA TRP A 212 63.54 52.02 14.92
C TRP A 212 63.00 50.69 15.47
N PHE A 213 62.48 50.66 16.70
CA PHE A 213 61.88 49.51 17.39
C PHE A 213 60.41 49.18 17.00
N GLN A 214 59.75 49.99 16.17
CA GLN A 214 58.30 49.91 15.91
C GLN A 214 57.95 49.87 14.40
N ARG A 215 58.88 49.48 13.53
CA ARG A 215 58.75 49.59 12.06
C ARG A 215 57.59 48.83 11.40
N ASN A 216 57.01 47.82 12.06
CA ASN A 216 55.85 47.08 11.55
C ASN A 216 54.50 47.53 12.15
N SER A 217 54.49 48.56 12.99
CA SER A 217 53.29 49.01 13.66
C SER A 217 52.54 50.05 12.80
N LYS A 218 51.26 49.81 12.50
CA LYS A 218 50.35 50.73 11.74
C LYS A 218 49.96 51.97 12.57
N ILE A 219 50.95 52.62 13.19
CA ILE A 219 50.78 53.77 14.08
C ILE A 219 50.76 55.05 13.21
N TRP A 220 49.97 56.06 13.61
CA TRP A 220 49.91 57.39 12.98
C TRP A 220 49.39 57.48 11.54
N GLN A 221 48.82 56.40 11.01
CA GLN A 221 48.35 56.33 9.63
C GLN A 221 47.15 57.23 9.39
N ALA A 222 46.99 57.74 8.17
CA ALA A 222 45.85 58.59 7.80
C ALA A 222 44.49 57.89 8.04
N SER A 223 44.43 56.57 7.87
CA SER A 223 43.22 55.75 8.09
C SER A 223 42.75 55.71 9.53
N ASN A 224 43.61 56.09 10.49
CA ASN A 224 43.27 56.05 11.91
C ASN A 224 42.18 57.06 12.27
N ALA A 225 42.08 58.19 11.55
CA ALA A 225 41.03 59.19 11.78
C ALA A 225 39.65 58.80 11.20
N VAL A 226 39.51 57.59 10.65
CA VAL A 226 38.24 57.08 10.11
C VAL A 226 38.06 55.61 10.46
N ASP A 227 38.64 55.19 11.59
CA ASP A 227 38.69 53.77 11.95
C ASP A 227 37.57 53.35 12.91
N GLY A 228 36.74 54.29 13.38
CA GLY A 228 35.62 54.08 14.29
C GLY A 228 36.00 54.03 15.76
N LYS A 229 37.25 54.36 16.13
CA LYS A 229 37.72 54.32 17.53
C LYS A 229 37.75 55.71 18.14
N LEU A 230 36.68 56.03 18.86
CA LEU A 230 36.56 57.27 19.62
C LEU A 230 37.39 57.25 20.92
N ASP A 231 37.61 56.06 21.48
CA ASP A 231 38.28 55.87 22.76
C ASP A 231 39.78 56.11 22.65
N ILE A 232 40.20 57.15 23.36
CA ILE A 232 41.54 57.34 23.83
C ILE A 232 41.47 57.05 25.33
N PRO A 233 41.68 55.81 25.82
CA PRO A 233 41.64 55.55 27.26
C PRO A 233 42.69 56.44 27.94
N ASP A 234 42.31 57.04 29.07
CA ASP A 234 43.12 58.06 29.75
C ASP A 234 44.48 57.50 30.25
N ASP A 235 44.68 56.17 30.28
CA ASP A 235 45.83 55.50 30.90
C ASP A 235 46.66 54.56 29.99
N GLU A 236 46.46 54.56 28.66
CA GLU A 236 47.04 53.53 27.77
C GLU A 236 48.14 54.06 26.81
N PRO A 237 49.31 53.41 26.68
CA PRO A 237 50.33 53.74 25.65
C PRO A 237 49.81 53.65 24.20
N SER A 238 48.63 53.05 23.98
CA SER A 238 47.97 52.83 22.70
C SER A 238 47.32 54.05 22.03
N GLN A 239 47.27 55.23 22.67
CA GLN A 239 46.78 56.47 22.02
C GLN A 239 47.53 56.79 20.70
N LYS A 240 48.76 56.28 20.57
CA LYS A 240 49.56 56.42 19.35
C LYS A 240 48.97 55.65 18.16
N ALA A 241 48.28 54.55 18.42
CA ALA A 241 47.77 53.63 17.41
C ALA A 241 46.41 54.05 16.82
N THR A 242 45.65 54.93 17.48
CA THR A 242 44.30 55.35 17.07
C THR A 242 44.23 56.77 16.50
N CYS A 243 45.25 57.60 16.69
CA CYS A 243 45.30 58.92 16.05
C CYS A 243 46.19 58.94 14.80
N THR A 244 45.95 59.89 13.90
CA THR A 244 46.84 60.28 12.79
C THR A 244 47.96 61.17 13.32
N HIS A 245 49.13 61.23 12.67
CA HIS A 245 50.16 62.22 13.02
C HIS A 245 51.08 62.51 11.83
N THR A 246 51.07 63.77 11.36
CA THR A 246 51.99 64.22 10.32
C THR A 246 53.38 64.50 10.87
N ASN A 247 54.42 64.45 10.04
CA ASN A 247 55.73 64.93 10.45
C ASN A 247 55.69 66.47 10.62
N GLY A 248 56.54 67.02 11.48
CA GLY A 248 56.57 68.45 11.74
C GLY A 248 57.28 69.31 10.69
N ASN A 249 57.51 68.79 9.48
CA ASN A 249 58.38 69.42 8.50
C ASN A 249 57.61 70.18 7.40
N ASP A 250 56.34 69.85 7.18
CA ASP A 250 55.50 70.43 6.13
C ASP A 250 54.21 71.03 6.70
N ARG A 251 53.42 71.72 5.87
CA ARG A 251 52.06 72.15 6.25
C ARG A 251 51.15 70.91 6.34
N GLY A 252 50.98 70.41 7.56
CA GLY A 252 50.17 69.23 7.86
C GLY A 252 48.75 69.33 7.29
N TRP A 253 48.42 68.39 6.41
CA TRP A 253 47.06 68.20 5.91
C TRP A 253 46.66 66.73 5.94
N TRP A 254 45.36 66.50 6.03
CA TRP A 254 44.70 65.20 5.98
C TRP A 254 43.46 65.29 5.07
N THR A 255 43.16 64.21 4.36
CA THR A 255 42.00 64.10 3.48
C THR A 255 41.31 62.75 3.62
N VAL A 256 39.99 62.73 3.49
CA VAL A 256 39.20 61.52 3.22
C VAL A 256 38.47 61.67 1.89
N SER A 257 38.51 60.64 1.05
CA SER A 257 37.85 60.61 -0.26
C SER A 257 36.77 59.53 -0.29
N PHE A 258 35.61 59.87 -0.85
CA PHE A 258 34.47 58.98 -0.96
C PHE A 258 34.41 58.35 -2.35
N THR A 259 34.13 57.05 -2.41
CA THR A 259 34.01 56.31 -3.68
C THR A 259 32.75 56.68 -4.45
N LYS A 260 31.69 57.09 -3.72
CA LYS A 260 30.46 57.66 -4.25
C LYS A 260 30.25 59.06 -3.65
N PRO A 261 29.60 59.98 -4.38
CA PRO A 261 29.30 61.30 -3.85
C PRO A 261 28.35 61.21 -2.65
N VAL A 262 28.70 61.89 -1.56
CA VAL A 262 27.90 61.90 -0.32
C VAL A 262 27.24 63.28 -0.12
N ASN A 263 26.05 63.29 0.47
CA ASN A 263 25.47 64.50 1.04
C ASN A 263 25.92 64.62 2.50
N VAL A 264 26.50 65.75 2.88
CA VAL A 264 27.07 65.94 4.23
C VAL A 264 26.26 66.95 5.03
N TYR A 265 25.95 66.58 6.26
CA TYR A 265 25.12 67.33 7.21
C TYR A 265 25.91 67.92 8.36
N GLN A 266 26.98 67.26 8.79
CA GLN A 266 27.77 67.66 9.96
C GLN A 266 29.14 66.99 9.98
N PHE A 267 30.11 67.65 10.63
CA PHE A 267 31.43 67.09 10.92
C PHE A 267 31.68 67.08 12.43
N LEU A 268 32.18 65.97 12.95
CA LEU A 268 32.81 65.91 14.26
C LEU A 268 34.29 65.59 14.10
N ILE A 269 35.14 66.45 14.66
CA ILE A 269 36.59 66.26 14.62
C ILE A 269 37.09 66.09 16.04
N TYR A 270 37.57 64.88 16.34
CA TYR A 270 38.13 64.49 17.62
C TYR A 270 39.61 64.84 17.65
N ASN A 271 39.93 65.79 18.52
CA ASN A 271 41.27 66.29 18.74
C ASN A 271 42.06 65.35 19.65
N ARG A 272 43.38 65.39 19.55
CA ARG A 272 44.25 64.57 20.40
C ARG A 272 44.33 65.14 21.81
N ARG A 273 43.80 64.39 22.76
CA ARG A 273 43.98 64.60 24.19
C ARG A 273 45.14 63.74 24.68
N ASP A 274 46.09 64.33 25.40
CA ASP A 274 47.18 63.61 26.06
C ASP A 274 47.03 63.76 27.58
N PRO A 275 46.42 62.78 28.27
CA PRO A 275 46.17 62.85 29.72
C PRO A 275 47.48 62.89 30.52
N SER A 276 48.54 62.29 29.98
CA SER A 276 49.88 62.24 30.59
C SER A 276 50.63 63.58 30.52
N ARG A 277 50.15 64.52 29.69
CA ARG A 277 50.76 65.84 29.47
C ARG A 277 49.68 66.92 29.37
N LYS A 278 49.40 67.56 30.50
CA LYS A 278 48.35 68.58 30.70
C LYS A 278 48.31 69.71 29.65
N ASP A 279 49.44 70.02 29.01
CA ASP A 279 49.57 71.11 28.01
C ASP A 279 49.95 70.61 26.60
N CYS A 280 49.89 69.30 26.35
CA CYS A 280 50.27 68.73 25.07
C CYS A 280 49.11 68.71 24.08
N CYS A 281 49.42 69.31 22.93
CA CYS A 281 49.01 68.82 21.62
C CYS A 281 47.59 69.16 21.15
N GLU A 282 46.61 69.35 22.04
CA GLU A 282 45.27 69.85 21.65
C GLU A 282 45.35 71.22 20.94
N GLU A 283 46.30 72.04 21.36
CA GLU A 283 46.65 73.35 20.82
C GLU A 283 47.03 73.32 19.33
N ARG A 284 47.49 72.18 18.80
CA ARG A 284 47.97 72.04 17.42
C ARG A 284 46.85 72.20 16.41
N LEU A 285 45.63 71.78 16.76
CA LEU A 285 44.48 71.84 15.86
C LEU A 285 43.84 73.25 15.80
N LYS A 286 44.15 74.16 16.74
CA LYS A 286 43.57 75.52 16.70
C LYS A 286 43.80 76.22 15.36
N GLY A 287 42.73 76.85 14.85
CA GLY A 287 42.81 77.62 13.62
C GLY A 287 42.84 76.78 12.35
N PHE A 288 42.54 75.48 12.43
CA PHE A 288 42.47 74.60 11.26
C PHE A 288 41.47 75.12 10.22
N LYS A 289 41.72 74.76 8.97
CA LYS A 289 40.82 74.95 7.84
C LYS A 289 40.26 73.60 7.41
N LEU A 290 38.94 73.49 7.39
CA LEU A 290 38.21 72.40 6.76
C LEU A 290 37.70 72.87 5.38
N THR A 291 37.99 72.09 4.35
CA THR A 291 37.59 72.36 2.96
C THR A 291 36.89 71.14 2.42
N VAL A 292 35.70 71.34 1.86
CA VAL A 292 34.87 70.27 1.28
C VAL A 292 34.84 70.47 -0.22
N GLN A 293 35.16 69.42 -0.96
CA GLN A 293 35.26 69.43 -2.41
C GLN A 293 34.20 68.55 -3.05
N GLY A 294 33.72 68.96 -4.22
CA GLY A 294 32.74 68.21 -5.01
C GLY A 294 33.37 67.32 -6.06
N GLU A 295 32.54 66.59 -6.79
CA GLU A 295 32.97 65.69 -7.88
C GLU A 295 33.74 66.40 -9.00
N LYS A 296 33.40 67.66 -9.29
CA LYS A 296 34.15 68.48 -10.25
C LYS A 296 35.48 68.88 -9.61
N ILE A 297 36.58 68.43 -10.21
CA ILE A 297 37.96 68.70 -9.76
C ILE A 297 38.12 70.19 -9.43
N GLY A 298 38.60 70.49 -8.23
CA GLY A 298 38.85 71.86 -7.75
C GLY A 298 37.62 72.65 -7.29
N LYS A 299 36.38 72.15 -7.46
CA LYS A 299 35.18 72.82 -6.96
C LYS A 299 35.10 72.71 -5.43
N THR A 300 35.39 73.81 -4.76
CA THR A 300 35.11 73.96 -3.33
C THR A 300 33.62 74.15 -3.11
N LEU A 301 33.00 73.29 -2.30
CA LEU A 301 31.58 73.36 -1.94
C LEU A 301 31.36 74.08 -0.61
N PHE A 302 32.27 73.90 0.35
CA PHE A 302 32.18 74.51 1.67
C PHE A 302 33.58 74.71 2.25
N GLN A 303 33.76 75.78 3.03
CA GLN A 303 34.97 76.02 3.81
C GLN A 303 34.61 76.50 5.21
N TYR A 304 35.34 75.98 6.18
CA TYR A 304 35.30 76.41 7.57
C TYR A 304 36.72 76.72 8.03
N LYS A 305 36.88 77.84 8.74
CA LYS A 305 38.12 78.18 9.44
C LYS A 305 37.78 78.32 10.91
N ASP A 306 38.47 77.56 11.76
CA ASP A 306 38.31 77.68 13.20
C ASP A 306 38.78 79.07 13.65
N LYS A 307 37.92 79.77 14.39
CA LYS A 307 38.19 81.11 14.94
C LYS A 307 38.38 81.11 16.45
N ARG A 308 38.34 79.91 17.08
CA ARG A 308 38.41 79.78 18.53
C ARG A 308 39.81 80.07 19.05
N GLU A 309 39.87 80.71 20.21
CA GLU A 309 41.12 81.04 20.90
C GLU A 309 41.61 79.88 21.79
N SER A 310 40.71 79.04 22.28
CA SER A 310 40.99 77.84 23.09
C SER A 310 40.73 76.54 22.31
N PRO A 311 41.53 75.48 22.54
CA PRO A 311 41.35 74.23 21.83
C PRO A 311 40.12 73.51 22.40
N LYS A 312 39.51 72.63 21.61
CA LYS A 312 38.48 71.71 22.11
C LYS A 312 38.93 70.28 21.93
N HIS A 313 38.39 69.41 22.78
CA HIS A 313 38.50 67.98 22.58
C HIS A 313 37.70 67.53 21.34
N ILE A 314 36.48 68.06 21.15
CA ILE A 314 35.64 67.77 19.98
C ILE A 314 35.23 69.07 19.30
N TYR A 315 35.53 69.17 18.00
CA TYR A 315 35.10 70.26 17.14
C TYR A 315 33.87 69.84 16.37
N ASN A 316 32.72 70.38 16.76
CA ASN A 316 31.47 70.26 16.02
C ASN A 316 31.37 71.37 14.96
N VAL A 317 31.37 71.00 13.68
CA VAL A 317 31.21 71.91 12.55
C VAL A 317 29.94 71.54 11.79
N VAL A 318 28.98 72.46 11.75
CA VAL A 318 27.72 72.28 11.02
C VAL A 318 27.68 73.29 9.87
N PRO A 319 27.55 72.84 8.61
CA PRO A 319 27.30 73.74 7.49
C PRO A 319 25.90 74.39 7.58
N PRO A 320 25.73 75.60 7.01
CA PRO A 320 24.44 76.30 7.04
C PRO A 320 23.37 75.62 6.15
N GLU A 321 23.79 74.90 5.11
CA GLU A 321 22.96 74.12 4.19
C GLU A 321 23.57 72.74 3.99
N ILE A 322 22.76 71.75 3.57
CA ILE A 322 23.25 70.42 3.19
C ILE A 322 24.28 70.54 2.06
N ILE A 323 25.48 70.03 2.27
CA ILE A 323 26.52 70.05 1.24
C ILE A 323 26.32 68.81 0.35
N ARG A 324 25.90 69.02 -0.90
CA ARG A 324 25.56 67.92 -1.83
C ARG A 324 26.74 67.52 -2.71
N SER A 325 26.78 66.25 -3.09
CA SER A 325 27.77 65.69 -4.04
C SER A 325 29.23 65.91 -3.62
N VAL A 326 29.52 65.63 -2.34
CA VAL A 326 30.88 65.72 -1.79
C VAL A 326 31.69 64.50 -2.21
N SER A 327 32.89 64.74 -2.72
CA SER A 327 33.84 63.69 -3.14
C SER A 327 35.05 63.59 -2.20
N GLN A 328 35.42 64.69 -1.55
CA GLN A 328 36.58 64.74 -0.65
C GLN A 328 36.40 65.81 0.44
N VAL A 329 36.89 65.49 1.64
CA VAL A 329 37.02 66.44 2.76
C VAL A 329 38.51 66.58 3.10
N LYS A 330 38.98 67.82 3.26
CA LYS A 330 40.36 68.16 3.62
C LYS A 330 40.39 68.98 4.90
N ILE A 331 41.23 68.57 5.85
CA ILE A 331 41.57 69.33 7.06
C ILE A 331 43.05 69.71 6.98
N GLN A 332 43.36 70.97 7.20
CA GLN A 332 44.74 71.48 7.18
C GLN A 332 44.98 72.51 8.27
N VAL A 333 46.18 72.54 8.82
CA VAL A 333 46.66 73.62 9.69
C VAL A 333 47.52 74.59 8.87
N ASP A 334 47.28 75.89 9.03
CA ASP A 334 47.91 76.93 8.21
C ASP A 334 48.54 78.01 9.09
N THR A 335 49.64 77.67 9.76
CA THR A 335 50.47 78.66 10.47
C THR A 335 51.96 78.34 10.32
N TYR A 336 52.78 79.39 10.27
CA TYR A 336 54.25 79.31 10.15
C TYR A 336 54.95 78.61 11.34
N ARG A 337 54.21 78.26 12.40
CA ARG A 337 54.70 77.59 13.63
C ARG A 337 53.98 76.26 13.95
N LYS A 338 52.96 75.86 13.19
CA LYS A 338 52.22 74.59 13.40
C LYS A 338 52.21 73.77 12.11
N THR A 339 53.12 72.82 12.05
CA THR A 339 53.32 71.90 10.93
C THR A 339 52.70 70.52 11.18
N ILE A 340 52.50 70.16 12.45
CA ILE A 340 51.95 68.86 12.86
C ILE A 340 50.43 68.92 12.91
N LEU A 341 49.78 68.06 12.14
CA LEU A 341 48.37 67.73 12.23
C LEU A 341 48.20 66.38 12.93
N THR A 342 47.32 66.34 13.93
CA THR A 342 46.92 65.11 14.63
C THR A 342 45.40 65.13 14.77
N LEU A 343 44.76 64.10 14.25
CA LEU A 343 43.32 63.88 14.29
C LEU A 343 43.11 62.47 14.83
N CYS A 344 42.31 62.33 15.88
CA CYS A 344 42.05 61.02 16.48
C CYS A 344 40.84 60.34 15.85
N GLU A 345 39.82 61.09 15.50
CA GLU A 345 38.73 60.62 14.64
C GLU A 345 38.12 61.81 13.90
N VAL A 346 37.62 61.57 12.69
CA VAL A 346 36.86 62.52 11.88
C VAL A 346 35.60 61.81 11.41
N GLU A 347 34.51 62.10 12.09
CA GLU A 347 33.19 61.62 11.67
C GLU A 347 32.57 62.62 10.70
N VAL A 348 32.11 62.11 9.57
CA VAL A 348 31.37 62.89 8.58
C VAL A 348 29.97 62.33 8.56
N PHE A 349 29.01 63.07 9.11
CA PHE A 349 27.61 62.64 9.15
C PHE A 349 26.90 63.04 7.87
N GLY A 350 26.27 62.08 7.20
CA GLY A 350 25.68 62.24 5.88
C GLY A 350 24.95 61.01 5.39
N ASP A 351 24.53 61.06 4.12
CA ASP A 351 23.97 59.92 3.38
C ASP A 351 24.41 59.92 1.93
N ILE A 352 24.37 58.75 1.28
CA ILE A 352 24.56 58.64 -0.16
C ILE A 352 23.20 58.74 -0.86
N PRO A 353 23.02 59.66 -1.82
CA PRO A 353 21.80 59.73 -2.60
C PRO A 353 21.68 58.52 -3.52
N CYS A 354 20.65 57.70 -3.31
CA CYS A 354 20.41 56.49 -4.08
C CYS A 354 19.41 56.70 -5.23
N ARG A 355 19.38 55.74 -6.17
CA ARG A 355 18.29 55.63 -7.16
C ARG A 355 16.97 55.30 -6.44
N ALA A 356 15.85 55.52 -7.13
CA ALA A 356 14.53 55.47 -6.50
C ALA A 356 14.17 54.10 -5.86
N ASP A 357 14.79 53.02 -6.34
CA ASP A 357 14.57 51.64 -5.91
C ASP A 357 15.66 51.09 -4.98
N ASN A 358 16.65 51.90 -4.60
CA ASN A 358 17.77 51.47 -3.77
C ASN A 358 17.94 52.30 -2.51
N PHE A 359 18.43 51.65 -1.47
CA PHE A 359 18.80 52.25 -0.19
C PHE A 359 20.04 51.56 0.40
N GLY A 360 20.51 52.02 1.56
CA GLY A 360 21.76 51.55 2.16
C GLY A 360 22.92 52.53 1.93
N LEU A 361 24.05 52.35 2.62
CA LEU A 361 25.13 53.34 2.59
C LEU A 361 25.80 53.36 1.21
N ALA A 362 25.91 52.21 0.56
CA ALA A 362 26.42 52.09 -0.80
C ALA A 362 25.29 51.93 -1.84
N CYS A 363 24.03 52.17 -1.49
CA CYS A 363 22.86 51.90 -2.34
C CYS A 363 22.80 50.44 -2.81
N GLU A 364 23.22 49.51 -1.95
CA GLU A 364 23.40 48.10 -2.24
C GLU A 364 22.12 47.28 -2.07
N HIS A 365 21.12 47.79 -1.35
CA HIS A 365 19.85 47.12 -1.11
C HIS A 365 18.77 47.67 -2.04
N GLN A 366 17.95 46.79 -2.60
CA GLN A 366 16.80 47.14 -3.41
C GLN A 366 15.52 46.97 -2.58
N CYS A 367 14.68 48.00 -2.53
CA CYS A 367 13.41 47.95 -1.79
C CYS A 367 12.28 47.39 -2.67
N ASN A 368 11.37 46.60 -2.09
CA ASN A 368 10.21 46.05 -2.80
C ASN A 368 8.93 46.78 -2.40
N CYS A 369 8.77 48.03 -2.84
CA CYS A 369 7.59 48.84 -2.53
C CYS A 369 6.40 48.51 -3.44
N VAL A 370 5.18 48.70 -2.93
CA VAL A 370 3.95 48.64 -3.72
C VAL A 370 4.07 49.53 -4.97
N ASN A 371 3.66 49.00 -6.13
CA ASN A 371 3.69 49.69 -7.42
C ASN A 371 5.05 50.26 -7.83
N LYS A 372 6.17 49.72 -7.30
CA LYS A 372 7.53 50.23 -7.54
C LYS A 372 7.67 51.73 -7.17
N THR A 373 6.92 52.15 -6.14
CA THR A 373 7.08 53.48 -5.56
C THR A 373 8.49 53.66 -5.00
N ARG A 374 8.96 54.91 -4.94
CA ARG A 374 10.29 55.24 -4.43
C ARG A 374 10.35 54.98 -2.93
N CYS A 375 11.37 54.26 -2.47
CA CYS A 375 11.67 54.13 -1.04
C CYS A 375 12.54 55.29 -0.54
N PHE A 376 12.59 55.42 0.79
CA PHE A 376 13.54 56.30 1.45
C PHE A 376 14.97 55.80 1.26
N ASP A 377 15.84 56.67 0.75
CA ASP A 377 17.26 56.38 0.56
C ASP A 377 18.00 56.09 1.88
N HIS A 378 17.48 56.62 2.98
CA HIS A 378 18.01 56.45 4.32
C HIS A 378 17.52 55.17 5.01
N SER A 379 16.21 54.92 5.04
CA SER A 379 15.65 53.78 5.78
C SER A 379 15.24 52.57 4.93
N GLY A 380 15.11 52.73 3.61
CA GLY A 380 14.48 51.73 2.74
C GLY A 380 12.95 51.69 2.86
N GLY A 381 12.38 52.45 3.80
CA GLY A 381 10.95 52.48 4.05
C GLY A 381 10.14 52.90 2.82
N CYS A 382 9.06 52.16 2.58
CA CYS A 382 8.14 52.37 1.46
C CYS A 382 6.91 53.17 1.92
N PRO A 383 6.68 54.40 1.41
CA PRO A 383 5.53 55.20 1.81
C PRO A 383 4.16 54.57 1.49
N ALA A 384 4.11 53.73 0.45
CA ALA A 384 2.93 52.97 0.07
C ALA A 384 2.87 51.55 0.69
N GLY A 385 3.82 51.20 1.54
CA GLY A 385 4.00 49.85 2.10
C GLY A 385 4.74 48.88 1.19
N CYS A 386 4.98 47.67 1.69
CA CYS A 386 5.67 46.59 0.99
C CYS A 386 4.79 45.93 -0.08
N ALA A 387 5.40 45.57 -1.20
CA ALA A 387 4.77 44.75 -2.22
C ALA A 387 4.37 43.37 -1.64
N PRO A 388 3.35 42.69 -2.19
CA PRO A 388 2.97 41.35 -1.76
C PRO A 388 4.17 40.40 -1.75
N GLY A 389 4.28 39.63 -0.66
CA GLY A 389 5.39 38.69 -0.46
C GLY A 389 6.65 39.27 0.16
N TYR A 390 6.64 40.55 0.53
CA TYR A 390 7.74 41.23 1.20
C TYR A 390 7.28 41.89 2.51
N THR A 391 8.21 42.00 3.46
CA THR A 391 8.00 42.53 4.81
C THR A 391 9.28 43.17 5.36
N GLY A 392 9.22 43.68 6.59
CA GLY A 392 10.30 44.42 7.25
C GLY A 392 10.24 45.93 7.00
N GLU A 393 11.05 46.69 7.76
CA GLU A 393 11.04 48.15 7.73
C GLU A 393 11.44 48.74 6.35
N ASP A 394 12.18 47.96 5.55
CA ASP A 394 12.74 48.34 4.26
C ASP A 394 12.15 47.57 3.06
N CYS A 395 11.18 46.69 3.33
CA CYS A 395 10.57 45.79 2.36
C CYS A 395 11.59 44.95 1.57
N TYR A 396 12.75 44.64 2.17
CA TYR A 396 13.75 43.78 1.55
C TYR A 396 13.52 42.30 1.88
N ALA A 397 13.05 41.99 3.10
CA ALA A 397 12.81 40.62 3.54
C ALA A 397 11.58 40.00 2.84
N THR A 398 11.68 38.73 2.45
CA THR A 398 10.53 37.97 1.96
C THR A 398 9.61 37.58 3.13
N CYS A 399 8.36 37.20 2.84
CA CYS A 399 7.50 36.66 3.88
C CYS A 399 8.14 35.45 4.58
N PRO A 400 7.93 35.30 5.91
CA PRO A 400 8.36 34.11 6.62
C PRO A 400 7.75 32.84 6.01
N THR A 401 8.46 31.72 6.10
CA THR A 401 7.99 30.41 5.64
C THR A 401 6.58 30.12 6.17
N GLY A 402 5.69 29.64 5.30
CA GLY A 402 4.30 29.37 5.64
C GLY A 402 3.36 30.58 5.50
N LYS A 403 3.86 31.77 5.09
CA LYS A 403 3.05 32.97 4.87
C LYS A 403 3.28 33.60 3.50
N TYR A 404 2.25 34.28 2.98
CA TYR A 404 2.32 34.95 1.68
C TYR A 404 1.43 36.20 1.59
N GLY A 405 1.57 36.93 0.48
CA GLY A 405 0.71 38.05 0.12
C GLY A 405 1.07 39.37 0.80
N SER A 406 0.15 40.34 0.74
CA SER A 406 0.34 41.67 1.32
C SER A 406 0.52 41.60 2.83
N SER A 407 1.61 42.22 3.33
CA SER A 407 1.99 42.21 4.75
C SER A 407 2.14 40.82 5.37
N CYS A 408 2.30 39.77 4.55
CA CYS A 408 2.43 38.39 4.99
C CYS A 408 1.28 37.93 5.91
N LEU A 409 0.05 38.41 5.65
CA LEU A 409 -1.11 38.10 6.48
C LEU A 409 -1.79 36.78 6.11
N LYS A 410 -1.52 36.24 4.91
CA LYS A 410 -2.10 34.97 4.46
C LYS A 410 -1.17 33.81 4.81
N THR A 411 -1.75 32.67 5.15
CA THR A 411 -1.02 31.44 5.51
C THR A 411 -1.10 30.45 4.37
N CYS A 412 0.00 29.77 4.06
CA CYS A 412 0.05 28.69 3.08
C CYS A 412 -0.95 27.57 3.45
N ASN A 413 -1.49 26.89 2.44
CA ASN A 413 -2.40 25.78 2.67
C ASN A 413 -1.67 24.61 3.34
N ASN A 414 -2.30 23.95 4.31
CA ASN A 414 -1.71 22.83 5.04
C ASN A 414 -1.60 21.54 4.22
N THR A 415 -2.11 21.53 2.99
CA THR A 415 -1.97 20.46 2.00
C THR A 415 -0.87 20.72 0.97
N CYS A 416 -0.10 21.80 1.11
CA CYS A 416 1.13 21.99 0.33
C CYS A 416 2.17 20.94 0.75
N ALA A 417 2.79 20.29 -0.23
CA ALA A 417 3.76 19.23 0.05
C ALA A 417 5.07 19.75 0.67
N GLY A 418 5.64 18.94 1.57
CA GLY A 418 6.96 19.18 2.16
C GLY A 418 6.95 19.96 3.48
N PRO A 419 8.14 20.35 3.99
CA PRO A 419 8.25 20.94 5.33
C PRO A 419 7.58 22.31 5.42
N ASP A 420 6.96 22.57 6.58
CA ASP A 420 6.31 23.84 6.94
C ASP A 420 5.25 24.34 5.94
N ASN A 421 4.68 23.44 5.12
CA ASN A 421 3.69 23.76 4.10
C ASN A 421 4.16 24.87 3.16
N ALA A 422 5.43 24.83 2.74
CA ALA A 422 6.06 25.90 1.99
C ALA A 422 5.31 26.26 0.69
N CYS A 423 4.95 27.54 0.56
CA CYS A 423 4.34 28.11 -0.62
C CYS A 423 5.08 29.37 -1.08
N ASP A 424 4.84 29.79 -2.32
CA ASP A 424 5.37 31.01 -2.90
C ASP A 424 4.95 32.19 -2.03
N HIS A 425 5.92 32.99 -1.60
CA HIS A 425 5.70 34.07 -0.66
C HIS A 425 4.83 35.20 -1.25
N ILE A 426 4.71 35.30 -2.58
CA ILE A 426 3.94 36.35 -3.25
C ILE A 426 2.46 35.93 -3.37
N ASP A 427 2.20 34.79 -4.00
CA ASP A 427 0.84 34.39 -4.41
C ASP A 427 0.26 33.19 -3.67
N GLY A 428 1.08 32.45 -2.93
CA GLY A 428 0.66 31.31 -2.11
C GLY A 428 0.64 29.97 -2.85
N THR A 429 1.16 29.90 -4.07
CA THR A 429 1.28 28.66 -4.84
C THR A 429 2.20 27.66 -4.13
N CYS A 430 1.78 26.40 -3.95
CA CYS A 430 2.58 25.39 -3.26
C CYS A 430 3.84 25.02 -4.07
N ILE A 431 5.03 25.27 -3.51
CA ILE A 431 6.30 25.16 -4.24
C ILE A 431 6.63 23.71 -4.61
N ASN A 432 6.28 22.75 -3.74
CA ASN A 432 6.51 21.32 -3.97
C ASN A 432 5.27 20.58 -4.49
N GLY A 433 4.24 21.31 -4.94
CA GLY A 433 2.96 20.74 -5.31
C GLY A 433 2.12 20.34 -4.09
N CYS A 434 1.17 19.43 -4.30
CA CYS A 434 0.18 19.02 -3.30
C CYS A 434 0.51 17.68 -2.64
N GLU A 435 0.12 17.56 -1.38
CA GLU A 435 0.00 16.27 -0.72
C GLU A 435 -0.99 15.36 -1.46
N ASP A 436 -0.82 14.04 -1.28
CA ASP A 436 -1.64 13.04 -1.96
C ASP A 436 -3.14 13.28 -1.73
N GLY A 437 -3.91 13.24 -2.81
CA GLY A 437 -5.36 13.44 -2.76
C GLY A 437 -5.84 14.89 -2.92
N TYR A 438 -4.94 15.84 -3.19
CA TYR A 438 -5.27 17.25 -3.42
C TYR A 438 -4.71 17.77 -4.77
N VAL A 439 -5.35 18.81 -5.30
CA VAL A 439 -5.00 19.49 -6.56
C VAL A 439 -5.25 21.00 -6.47
N GLY A 440 -4.74 21.72 -7.46
CA GLY A 440 -4.80 23.18 -7.55
C GLY A 440 -3.44 23.77 -7.23
N ASP A 441 -3.21 25.00 -7.67
CA ASP A 441 -1.93 25.69 -7.45
C ASP A 441 -1.69 25.93 -5.94
N MET A 442 -2.76 26.01 -5.14
CA MET A 442 -2.72 26.16 -3.69
C MET A 442 -3.25 24.93 -2.94
N CYS A 443 -3.44 23.80 -3.63
CA CYS A 443 -3.87 22.52 -3.06
C CYS A 443 -5.21 22.56 -2.29
N GLU A 444 -6.09 23.47 -2.68
CA GLU A 444 -7.36 23.76 -2.02
C GLU A 444 -8.49 22.76 -2.36
N ARG A 445 -8.29 21.94 -3.40
CA ARG A 445 -9.32 21.01 -3.88
C ARG A 445 -8.89 19.55 -3.66
N PRO A 446 -9.76 18.71 -3.08
CA PRO A 446 -9.53 17.27 -3.10
C PRO A 446 -9.67 16.71 -4.53
N CYS A 447 -9.20 15.49 -4.75
CA CYS A 447 -9.45 14.79 -6.01
C CYS A 447 -10.95 14.71 -6.31
N SER A 448 -11.30 14.83 -7.59
CA SER A 448 -12.64 14.51 -8.06
C SER A 448 -12.98 13.05 -7.78
N VAL A 449 -14.26 12.76 -7.55
CA VAL A 449 -14.80 11.39 -7.39
C VAL A 449 -14.22 10.46 -8.45
N GLY A 450 -13.82 9.25 -8.01
CA GLY A 450 -13.21 8.25 -8.88
C GLY A 450 -11.70 8.43 -9.10
N LYS A 451 -11.03 9.40 -8.48
CA LYS A 451 -9.58 9.61 -8.56
C LYS A 451 -8.92 9.74 -7.19
N TYR A 452 -7.65 9.35 -7.10
CA TYR A 452 -6.90 9.44 -5.84
C TYR A 452 -5.37 9.57 -6.03
N GLY A 453 -4.66 9.79 -4.93
CA GLY A 453 -3.20 9.72 -4.85
C GLY A 453 -2.49 10.98 -5.39
N PRO A 454 -1.20 10.86 -5.73
CA PRO A 454 -0.39 12.02 -6.12
C PRO A 454 -0.93 12.67 -7.40
N SER A 455 -1.18 13.98 -7.31
CA SER A 455 -1.78 14.77 -8.40
C SER A 455 -3.10 14.21 -8.95
N CYS A 456 -3.82 13.39 -8.18
CA CYS A 456 -5.02 12.67 -8.60
C CYS A 456 -4.82 11.88 -9.91
N SER A 457 -3.64 11.30 -10.07
CA SER A 457 -3.25 10.55 -11.27
C SER A 457 -3.81 9.12 -11.27
N LYS A 458 -4.19 8.58 -10.11
CA LYS A 458 -4.75 7.23 -9.98
C LYS A 458 -6.28 7.26 -10.06
N THR A 459 -6.85 6.17 -10.56
CA THR A 459 -8.31 6.01 -10.71
C THR A 459 -8.79 4.94 -9.74
N CYS A 460 -9.92 5.19 -9.06
CA CYS A 460 -10.56 4.23 -8.18
C CYS A 460 -10.90 2.94 -8.94
N ASN A 461 -10.87 1.81 -8.22
CA ASN A 461 -11.22 0.52 -8.82
C ASN A 461 -12.70 0.49 -9.21
N THR A 462 -13.02 -0.02 -10.40
CA THR A 462 -14.39 -0.17 -10.89
C THR A 462 -15.28 -1.09 -10.04
N ASN A 463 -14.70 -1.83 -9.10
CA ASN A 463 -15.41 -2.71 -8.17
C ASN A 463 -15.70 -2.06 -6.80
N CYS A 464 -15.34 -0.79 -6.58
CA CYS A 464 -15.85 -0.05 -5.43
C CYS A 464 -17.38 0.06 -5.50
N ALA A 465 -18.07 -0.20 -4.39
CA ALA A 465 -19.52 -0.03 -4.28
C ALA A 465 -19.91 1.46 -4.22
N GLY A 466 -21.15 1.78 -4.61
CA GLY A 466 -21.67 3.16 -4.65
C GLY A 466 -21.65 3.79 -6.05
N SER A 467 -21.94 5.10 -6.12
CA SER A 467 -21.92 5.87 -7.37
C SER A 467 -20.49 6.16 -7.84
N ASP A 468 -20.26 6.12 -9.15
CA ASP A 468 -18.99 6.50 -9.81
C ASP A 468 -17.72 5.79 -9.30
N ASN A 469 -17.89 4.63 -8.66
CA ASN A 469 -16.81 3.86 -8.04
C ASN A 469 -16.01 4.70 -7.02
N ASP A 470 -16.72 5.48 -6.20
CA ASP A 470 -16.12 6.38 -5.22
C ASP A 470 -15.16 5.67 -4.26
N CYS A 471 -14.03 6.33 -4.00
CA CYS A 471 -12.99 5.83 -3.12
C CYS A 471 -12.29 7.00 -2.40
N ASP A 472 -11.62 6.70 -1.31
CA ASP A 472 -10.82 7.67 -0.56
C ASP A 472 -9.83 8.38 -1.50
N HIS A 473 -9.97 9.70 -1.59
CA HIS A 473 -9.20 10.52 -2.53
C HIS A 473 -7.70 10.53 -2.24
N ILE A 474 -7.24 10.10 -1.06
CA ILE A 474 -5.82 10.03 -0.71
C ILE A 474 -5.26 8.66 -1.11
N ASN A 475 -5.84 7.58 -0.58
CA ASN A 475 -5.23 6.25 -0.63
C ASN A 475 -5.94 5.24 -1.55
N GLY A 476 -7.11 5.57 -2.09
CA GLY A 476 -7.84 4.73 -3.03
C GLY A 476 -8.73 3.66 -2.41
N THR A 477 -8.91 3.68 -1.08
CA THR A 477 -9.75 2.71 -0.37
C THR A 477 -11.23 2.91 -0.71
N CYS A 478 -11.93 1.87 -1.12
CA CYS A 478 -13.37 1.92 -1.38
C CYS A 478 -14.14 2.07 -0.06
N THR A 479 -14.62 3.27 0.23
CA THR A 479 -15.26 3.64 1.51
C THR A 479 -16.62 2.96 1.72
N ASN A 480 -17.34 2.69 0.63
CA ASN A 480 -18.62 1.96 0.65
C ASN A 480 -18.45 0.43 0.56
N GLY A 481 -17.22 -0.07 0.59
CA GLY A 481 -16.90 -1.48 0.39
C GLY A 481 -16.88 -1.89 -1.09
N CYS A 482 -16.92 -3.20 -1.34
CA CYS A 482 -16.82 -3.78 -2.68
C CYS A 482 -18.17 -4.21 -3.23
N LYS A 483 -18.29 -4.16 -4.56
CA LYS A 483 -19.33 -4.90 -5.30
C LYS A 483 -19.19 -6.40 -5.02
N ASP A 484 -20.30 -7.13 -5.22
CA ASP A 484 -20.38 -8.56 -4.94
C ASP A 484 -19.30 -9.34 -5.71
N GLY A 485 -18.70 -10.30 -5.02
CA GLY A 485 -17.62 -11.12 -5.56
C GLY A 485 -16.20 -10.53 -5.50
N TYR A 486 -16.03 -9.36 -4.89
CA TYR A 486 -14.73 -8.73 -4.68
C TYR A 486 -14.43 -8.45 -3.20
N ARG A 487 -13.14 -8.41 -2.86
CA ARG A 487 -12.61 -8.17 -1.52
C ARG A 487 -11.34 -7.32 -1.60
N SER A 488 -10.76 -7.05 -0.42
CA SER A 488 -9.71 -6.06 -0.14
C SER A 488 -10.27 -4.66 0.10
N ASN A 489 -9.42 -3.74 0.58
CA ASN A 489 -9.77 -2.34 0.76
C ASN A 489 -9.90 -1.58 -0.57
N MET A 490 -9.30 -2.08 -1.66
CA MET A 490 -9.34 -1.49 -3.00
C MET A 490 -10.20 -2.30 -4.00
N CYS A 491 -10.85 -3.37 -3.55
CA CYS A 491 -11.71 -4.23 -4.39
C CYS A 491 -11.03 -4.78 -5.65
N ASP A 492 -9.71 -4.95 -5.57
CA ASP A 492 -8.82 -5.43 -6.63
C ASP A 492 -8.66 -6.96 -6.64
N LYS A 493 -9.21 -7.64 -5.62
CA LYS A 493 -9.12 -9.10 -5.49
C LYS A 493 -10.52 -9.71 -5.56
N PRO A 494 -10.71 -10.77 -6.35
CA PRO A 494 -11.94 -11.55 -6.27
C PRO A 494 -12.02 -12.28 -4.91
N CYS A 495 -13.22 -12.76 -4.57
CA CYS A 495 -13.39 -13.67 -3.45
C CYS A 495 -12.45 -14.87 -3.58
N SER A 496 -11.96 -15.36 -2.43
CA SER A 496 -11.16 -16.59 -2.41
C SER A 496 -12.01 -17.76 -2.93
N THR A 497 -11.36 -18.77 -3.51
CA THR A 497 -12.01 -20.03 -3.92
C THR A 497 -12.92 -20.57 -2.81
N GLY A 498 -14.11 -21.04 -3.20
CA GLY A 498 -15.12 -21.52 -2.25
C GLY A 498 -16.00 -20.43 -1.64
N LYS A 499 -15.83 -19.14 -1.99
CA LYS A 499 -16.63 -18.01 -1.48
C LYS A 499 -17.18 -17.13 -2.59
N TYR A 500 -18.38 -16.59 -2.40
CA TYR A 500 -19.01 -15.68 -3.36
C TYR A 500 -19.92 -14.62 -2.71
N GLY A 501 -20.47 -13.74 -3.54
CA GLY A 501 -21.49 -12.77 -3.16
C GLY A 501 -20.94 -11.58 -2.36
N SER A 502 -21.85 -10.84 -1.73
CA SER A 502 -21.49 -9.64 -0.98
C SER A 502 -20.53 -9.93 0.18
N ARG A 503 -19.43 -9.16 0.23
CA ARG A 503 -18.33 -9.32 1.20
C ARG A 503 -17.75 -10.74 1.26
N CYS A 504 -17.89 -11.56 0.20
CA CYS A 504 -17.45 -12.96 0.19
C CYS A 504 -18.01 -13.78 1.37
N SER A 505 -19.22 -13.44 1.82
CA SER A 505 -19.84 -14.05 3.01
C SER A 505 -20.50 -15.40 2.73
N GLN A 506 -20.85 -15.66 1.46
CA GLN A 506 -21.49 -16.90 1.04
C GLN A 506 -20.43 -17.94 0.67
N THR A 507 -20.75 -19.22 0.84
CA THR A 507 -19.85 -20.34 0.57
C THR A 507 -20.39 -21.14 -0.60
N CYS A 508 -19.52 -21.51 -1.54
CA CYS A 508 -19.88 -22.38 -2.65
C CYS A 508 -20.50 -23.69 -2.14
N ASN A 509 -21.38 -24.28 -2.94
CA ASN A 509 -21.98 -25.56 -2.61
C ASN A 509 -20.92 -26.67 -2.70
N THR A 510 -20.86 -27.55 -1.70
CA THR A 510 -19.89 -28.66 -1.63
C THR A 510 -20.09 -29.74 -2.69
N ASN A 511 -21.11 -29.61 -3.53
CA ASN A 511 -21.38 -30.51 -4.66
C ASN A 511 -21.00 -29.87 -6.01
N CYS A 512 -20.28 -28.75 -6.01
CA CYS A 512 -19.68 -28.18 -7.21
C CYS A 512 -18.50 -29.05 -7.65
N ALA A 513 -18.51 -29.51 -8.90
CA ALA A 513 -17.46 -30.39 -9.40
C ALA A 513 -16.08 -29.67 -9.49
N GLY A 514 -15.01 -30.42 -9.22
CA GLY A 514 -13.62 -29.96 -9.34
C GLY A 514 -12.88 -29.87 -8.01
N LEU A 515 -11.79 -29.10 -7.98
CA LEU A 515 -11.02 -28.86 -6.75
C LEU A 515 -11.65 -27.71 -5.95
N ASP A 516 -11.69 -27.86 -4.63
CA ASP A 516 -12.14 -26.85 -3.65
C ASP A 516 -13.57 -26.30 -3.88
N ASP A 517 -14.46 -27.10 -4.45
CA ASP A 517 -15.88 -26.76 -4.68
C ASP A 517 -16.05 -25.42 -5.43
N ALA A 518 -15.20 -25.18 -6.42
CA ALA A 518 -15.07 -23.88 -7.07
C ALA A 518 -16.38 -23.42 -7.76
N CYS A 519 -16.85 -22.24 -7.36
CA CYS A 519 -17.99 -21.55 -7.96
C CYS A 519 -17.62 -20.13 -8.40
N ASP A 520 -18.45 -19.53 -9.26
CA ASP A 520 -18.34 -18.15 -9.68
C ASP A 520 -18.37 -17.24 -8.46
N HIS A 521 -17.36 -16.39 -8.35
CA HIS A 521 -17.15 -15.59 -7.16
C HIS A 521 -18.22 -14.51 -6.97
N ILE A 522 -19.04 -14.20 -7.98
CA ILE A 522 -20.12 -13.20 -7.90
C ILE A 522 -21.42 -13.86 -7.45
N ASP A 523 -21.92 -14.85 -8.19
CA ASP A 523 -23.28 -15.39 -8.01
C ASP A 523 -23.34 -16.82 -7.41
N GLY A 524 -22.20 -17.50 -7.31
CA GLY A 524 -22.10 -18.82 -6.69
C GLY A 524 -22.41 -20.00 -7.63
N THR A 525 -22.51 -19.76 -8.94
CA THR A 525 -22.71 -20.80 -9.96
C THR A 525 -21.49 -21.73 -10.05
N CYS A 526 -21.69 -23.05 -10.00
CA CYS A 526 -20.59 -24.01 -10.07
C CYS A 526 -19.94 -24.01 -11.46
N ILE A 527 -18.64 -23.68 -11.53
CA ILE A 527 -17.95 -23.40 -12.80
C ILE A 527 -17.77 -24.67 -13.65
N ASN A 528 -17.54 -25.82 -13.02
CA ASN A 528 -17.37 -27.10 -13.71
C ASN A 528 -18.63 -27.99 -13.67
N GLY A 529 -19.79 -27.41 -13.33
CA GLY A 529 -21.02 -28.17 -13.11
C GLY A 529 -21.04 -28.89 -11.77
N CYS A 530 -21.86 -29.95 -11.67
CA CYS A 530 -22.13 -30.66 -10.42
C CYS A 530 -21.45 -32.02 -10.33
N ASP A 531 -21.15 -32.41 -9.10
CA ASP A 531 -20.82 -33.79 -8.79
C ASP A 531 -21.97 -34.75 -9.13
N ASP A 532 -21.64 -36.02 -9.37
CA ASP A 532 -22.61 -37.07 -9.67
C ASP A 532 -23.73 -37.12 -8.61
N GLY A 533 -24.97 -37.17 -9.05
CA GLY A 533 -26.13 -37.23 -8.16
C GLY A 533 -26.76 -35.87 -7.80
N PHE A 534 -26.19 -34.77 -8.30
CA PHE A 534 -26.69 -33.41 -8.11
C PHE A 534 -26.94 -32.68 -9.45
N LEU A 535 -27.82 -31.69 -9.44
CA LEU A 535 -28.15 -30.84 -10.60
C LEU A 535 -28.43 -29.38 -10.18
N GLY A 536 -28.46 -28.51 -11.18
CA GLY A 536 -28.75 -27.08 -11.04
C GLY A 536 -27.48 -26.24 -11.12
N GLU A 537 -27.60 -24.95 -11.42
CA GLU A 537 -26.45 -24.05 -11.61
C GLU A 537 -25.57 -23.93 -10.35
N MET A 538 -26.17 -24.10 -9.16
CA MET A 538 -25.47 -24.13 -7.86
C MET A 538 -25.44 -25.52 -7.21
N CYS A 539 -25.79 -26.59 -7.94
CA CYS A 539 -25.75 -27.99 -7.47
C CYS A 539 -26.49 -28.25 -6.16
N ASN A 540 -27.58 -27.53 -5.91
CA ASN A 540 -28.37 -27.61 -4.68
C ASN A 540 -29.54 -28.60 -4.77
N MET A 541 -29.76 -29.21 -5.93
CA MET A 541 -30.81 -30.19 -6.15
C MET A 541 -30.19 -31.57 -6.30
N THR A 542 -30.79 -32.57 -5.65
CA THR A 542 -30.46 -33.98 -5.86
C THR A 542 -31.19 -34.52 -7.09
N CYS A 543 -30.64 -35.57 -7.71
CA CYS A 543 -31.36 -36.27 -8.79
C CYS A 543 -32.72 -36.77 -8.32
N ARG A 544 -33.71 -36.63 -9.20
CA ARG A 544 -35.06 -37.14 -8.95
C ARG A 544 -35.03 -38.66 -8.87
N THR A 545 -35.95 -39.23 -8.10
CA THR A 545 -36.14 -40.69 -7.99
C THR A 545 -36.23 -41.30 -9.39
N GLY A 546 -35.47 -42.38 -9.62
CA GLY A 546 -35.38 -43.03 -10.93
C GLY A 546 -34.23 -42.54 -11.82
N THR A 547 -33.45 -41.53 -11.40
CA THR A 547 -32.28 -41.03 -12.14
C THR A 547 -31.01 -40.94 -11.29
N TYR A 548 -29.84 -41.10 -11.90
CA TYR A 548 -28.55 -41.07 -11.21
C TYR A 548 -27.39 -40.59 -12.11
N GLY A 549 -26.20 -40.42 -11.51
CA GLY A 549 -24.95 -40.08 -12.18
C GLY A 549 -24.83 -38.61 -12.57
N SER A 550 -23.87 -38.29 -13.44
CA SER A 550 -23.61 -36.90 -13.87
C SER A 550 -24.85 -36.27 -14.52
N ASN A 551 -25.22 -35.07 -14.07
CA ASN A 551 -26.42 -34.35 -14.54
C ASN A 551 -27.72 -35.17 -14.48
N CYS A 552 -27.78 -36.22 -13.64
CA CYS A 552 -28.95 -37.10 -13.53
C CYS A 552 -29.39 -37.71 -14.87
N SER A 553 -28.44 -37.93 -15.77
CA SER A 553 -28.69 -38.37 -17.16
C SER A 553 -28.93 -39.88 -17.28
N GLN A 554 -28.59 -40.66 -16.25
CA GLN A 554 -28.75 -42.12 -16.26
C GLN A 554 -30.04 -42.50 -15.54
N THR A 555 -30.75 -43.51 -16.02
CA THR A 555 -32.00 -44.01 -15.42
C THR A 555 -31.75 -45.27 -14.61
N CYS A 556 -32.41 -45.40 -13.46
CA CYS A 556 -32.40 -46.63 -12.66
C CYS A 556 -32.92 -47.82 -13.48
N ASN A 557 -32.39 -49.00 -13.19
CA ASN A 557 -32.84 -50.23 -13.84
C ASN A 557 -34.24 -50.60 -13.31
N THR A 558 -35.16 -50.95 -14.22
CA THR A 558 -36.53 -51.37 -13.89
C THR A 558 -36.61 -52.65 -13.06
N ASN A 559 -35.52 -53.42 -12.99
CA ASN A 559 -35.44 -54.64 -12.19
C ASN A 559 -35.03 -54.37 -10.73
N CYS A 560 -34.89 -53.10 -10.30
CA CYS A 560 -34.71 -52.77 -8.89
C CYS A 560 -35.98 -53.09 -8.10
N ALA A 561 -35.86 -53.73 -6.92
CA ALA A 561 -37.01 -54.02 -6.07
C ALA A 561 -37.56 -52.76 -5.35
N GLY A 562 -38.88 -52.72 -5.13
CA GLY A 562 -39.58 -51.68 -4.36
C GLY A 562 -40.46 -50.74 -5.20
N LEU A 563 -41.03 -49.71 -4.57
CA LEU A 563 -41.87 -48.71 -5.26
C LEU A 563 -40.98 -47.77 -6.11
N ASN A 564 -41.32 -47.59 -7.39
CA ASN A 564 -40.68 -46.69 -8.37
C ASN A 564 -39.22 -47.03 -8.74
N ASP A 565 -38.80 -48.30 -8.67
CA ASP A 565 -37.49 -48.75 -9.15
C ASP A 565 -36.31 -47.91 -8.61
N SER A 566 -36.38 -47.54 -7.33
CA SER A 566 -35.49 -46.55 -6.73
C SER A 566 -34.04 -47.06 -6.59
N CYS A 567 -33.10 -46.32 -7.18
CA CYS A 567 -31.66 -46.56 -7.10
C CYS A 567 -30.91 -45.36 -6.49
N HIS A 568 -29.69 -45.58 -6.01
CA HIS A 568 -28.85 -44.56 -5.41
C HIS A 568 -28.51 -43.48 -6.45
N ASN A 569 -28.83 -42.22 -6.15
CA ASN A 569 -28.70 -41.07 -7.07
C ASN A 569 -27.27 -40.82 -7.59
N ILE A 570 -26.23 -41.23 -6.88
CA ILE A 570 -24.84 -41.09 -7.35
C ILE A 570 -24.47 -42.25 -8.30
N HIS A 571 -24.47 -43.50 -7.82
CA HIS A 571 -23.88 -44.63 -8.55
C HIS A 571 -24.87 -45.58 -9.22
N GLY A 572 -26.18 -45.42 -9.00
CA GLY A 572 -27.25 -46.21 -9.62
C GLY A 572 -27.49 -47.58 -9.00
N THR A 573 -26.94 -47.86 -7.82
CA THR A 573 -27.15 -49.13 -7.09
C THR A 573 -28.59 -49.23 -6.60
N CYS A 574 -29.28 -50.33 -6.85
CA CYS A 574 -30.66 -50.54 -6.40
C CYS A 574 -30.73 -50.61 -4.86
N ILE A 575 -31.52 -49.74 -4.23
CA ILE A 575 -31.50 -49.54 -2.78
C ILE A 575 -32.09 -50.76 -2.03
N ASN A 576 -33.16 -51.36 -2.57
CA ASN A 576 -33.79 -52.53 -1.96
C ASN A 576 -33.33 -53.87 -2.58
N GLY A 577 -32.24 -53.86 -3.35
CA GLY A 577 -31.79 -55.01 -4.13
C GLY A 577 -32.61 -55.23 -5.41
N CYS A 578 -32.55 -56.45 -5.93
CA CYS A 578 -33.17 -56.81 -7.21
C CYS A 578 -34.50 -57.50 -7.03
N GLY A 579 -35.40 -57.31 -8.00
CA GLY A 579 -36.56 -58.18 -8.19
C GLY A 579 -36.15 -59.62 -8.49
N ASP A 580 -37.12 -60.52 -8.40
CA ASP A 580 -36.89 -61.96 -8.57
C ASP A 580 -36.28 -62.28 -9.93
N GLY A 581 -35.29 -63.18 -9.95
CA GLY A 581 -34.58 -63.57 -11.16
C GLY A 581 -33.48 -62.62 -11.65
N TYR A 582 -33.18 -61.55 -10.91
CA TYR A 582 -32.09 -60.63 -11.21
C TYR A 582 -31.07 -60.51 -10.08
N THR A 583 -29.83 -60.17 -10.44
CA THR A 583 -28.69 -60.04 -9.53
C THR A 583 -27.74 -58.92 -9.96
N GLY A 584 -26.74 -58.64 -9.13
CA GLY A 584 -25.81 -57.51 -9.29
C GLY A 584 -26.26 -56.26 -8.55
N ARG A 585 -25.37 -55.26 -8.44
CA ARG A 585 -25.64 -54.00 -7.70
C ARG A 585 -26.69 -53.13 -8.42
N LYS A 586 -26.80 -53.23 -9.73
CA LYS A 586 -27.76 -52.49 -10.57
C LYS A 586 -28.86 -53.38 -11.17
N CYS A 587 -28.94 -54.65 -10.77
CA CYS A 587 -29.94 -55.61 -11.26
C CYS A 587 -29.97 -55.76 -12.79
N ASP A 588 -28.81 -55.59 -13.41
CA ASP A 588 -28.53 -55.64 -14.84
C ASP A 588 -28.21 -57.05 -15.34
N ARG A 589 -28.20 -58.04 -14.43
CA ARG A 589 -27.86 -59.42 -14.73
C ARG A 589 -29.00 -60.33 -14.30
N THR A 590 -29.34 -61.30 -15.13
CA THR A 590 -30.23 -62.41 -14.75
C THR A 590 -29.54 -63.34 -13.76
N CYS A 591 -30.31 -64.16 -13.05
CA CYS A 591 -29.74 -65.19 -12.19
C CYS A 591 -28.83 -66.15 -12.99
N PRO A 592 -27.72 -66.62 -12.37
CA PRO A 592 -26.88 -67.64 -12.98
C PRO A 592 -27.68 -68.90 -13.33
N SER A 593 -27.29 -69.60 -14.39
CA SER A 593 -27.90 -70.87 -14.81
C SER A 593 -28.03 -71.84 -13.63
N GLY A 594 -29.18 -72.51 -13.53
CA GLY A 594 -29.48 -73.42 -12.42
C GLY A 594 -30.02 -72.73 -11.17
N LYS A 595 -30.27 -71.42 -11.18
CA LYS A 595 -30.84 -70.68 -10.04
C LYS A 595 -32.00 -69.76 -10.42
N TYR A 596 -32.94 -69.58 -9.50
CA TYR A 596 -34.11 -68.73 -9.70
C TYR A 596 -34.58 -68.02 -8.41
N GLY A 597 -35.58 -67.15 -8.56
CA GLY A 597 -36.29 -66.49 -7.46
C GLY A 597 -35.53 -65.32 -6.82
N PRO A 598 -35.96 -64.86 -5.63
CA PRO A 598 -35.38 -63.70 -4.96
C PRO A 598 -33.89 -63.89 -4.70
N ARG A 599 -33.06 -62.94 -5.13
CA ARG A 599 -31.58 -62.99 -4.98
C ARG A 599 -30.94 -64.28 -5.53
N CYS A 600 -31.62 -64.99 -6.44
CA CYS A 600 -31.15 -66.28 -6.96
C CYS A 600 -30.90 -67.32 -5.84
N SER A 601 -31.73 -67.31 -4.79
CA SER A 601 -31.56 -68.21 -3.64
C SER A 601 -32.05 -69.64 -3.89
N HIS A 602 -32.88 -69.87 -4.91
CA HIS A 602 -33.41 -71.18 -5.21
C HIS A 602 -32.61 -71.84 -6.33
N ASN A 603 -32.44 -73.16 -6.25
CA ASN A 603 -31.81 -73.96 -7.29
C ASN A 603 -32.90 -74.60 -8.16
N CYS A 604 -32.69 -74.66 -9.47
CA CYS A 604 -33.53 -75.43 -10.37
C CYS A 604 -33.52 -76.92 -9.97
N ASN A 605 -34.62 -77.61 -10.24
CA ASN A 605 -34.71 -79.04 -9.96
C ASN A 605 -33.72 -79.83 -10.83
N ILE A 606 -33.09 -80.85 -10.26
CA ILE A 606 -32.15 -81.73 -10.97
C ILE A 606 -32.79 -82.47 -12.16
N ASN A 607 -34.12 -82.66 -12.14
CA ASN A 607 -34.84 -83.36 -13.21
C ASN A 607 -35.37 -82.43 -14.31
N CYS A 608 -34.96 -81.15 -14.35
CA CYS A 608 -35.26 -80.28 -15.49
C CYS A 608 -34.46 -80.77 -16.71
N ALA A 609 -35.16 -81.09 -17.81
CA ALA A 609 -34.53 -81.64 -19.00
C ALA A 609 -33.52 -80.67 -19.65
N GLY A 610 -32.35 -81.18 -20.03
CA GLY A 610 -31.28 -80.43 -20.71
C GLY A 610 -29.94 -80.46 -19.96
N ARG A 611 -28.95 -79.69 -20.44
CA ARG A 611 -27.67 -79.52 -19.71
C ARG A 611 -27.84 -78.50 -18.59
N ASP A 612 -27.19 -78.74 -17.46
CA ASP A 612 -27.14 -77.85 -16.29
C ASP A 612 -28.49 -77.54 -15.61
N ASN A 613 -29.51 -78.38 -15.86
CA ASN A 613 -30.82 -78.32 -15.19
C ASN A 613 -31.45 -76.92 -15.28
N VAL A 614 -31.38 -76.29 -16.46
CA VAL A 614 -31.80 -74.90 -16.65
C VAL A 614 -33.32 -74.76 -16.48
N CYS A 615 -33.72 -73.83 -15.61
CA CYS A 615 -35.10 -73.42 -15.40
C CYS A 615 -35.27 -71.90 -15.60
N ASP A 616 -36.51 -71.44 -15.68
CA ASP A 616 -36.83 -70.01 -15.71
C ASP A 616 -36.23 -69.31 -14.49
N HIS A 617 -35.48 -68.24 -14.72
CA HIS A 617 -34.73 -67.57 -13.67
C HIS A 617 -35.62 -66.81 -12.68
N ILE A 618 -36.88 -66.54 -13.01
CA ILE A 618 -37.83 -65.85 -12.12
C ILE A 618 -38.54 -66.87 -11.24
N ASP A 619 -39.21 -67.87 -11.83
CA ASP A 619 -40.16 -68.74 -11.10
C ASP A 619 -39.75 -70.21 -10.96
N GLY A 620 -38.66 -70.63 -11.61
CA GLY A 620 -38.12 -71.98 -11.47
C GLY A 620 -38.72 -73.02 -12.42
N THR A 621 -39.54 -72.60 -13.39
CA THR A 621 -40.18 -73.50 -14.35
C THR A 621 -39.16 -74.17 -15.29
N CYS A 622 -39.21 -75.51 -15.42
CA CYS A 622 -38.39 -76.28 -16.36
C CYS A 622 -38.98 -76.16 -17.78
N ASN A 623 -38.66 -75.08 -18.49
CA ASN A 623 -39.22 -74.78 -19.82
C ASN A 623 -38.92 -75.84 -20.89
N ASN A 624 -37.88 -76.65 -20.72
CA ASN A 624 -37.51 -77.74 -21.63
C ASN A 624 -38.20 -79.07 -21.31
N GLY A 625 -39.09 -79.11 -20.31
CA GLY A 625 -39.73 -80.33 -19.82
C GLY A 625 -38.92 -81.04 -18.74
N CYS A 626 -39.35 -82.25 -18.39
CA CYS A 626 -38.77 -83.08 -17.34
C CYS A 626 -38.02 -84.29 -17.91
N ASP A 627 -37.02 -84.75 -17.17
CA ASP A 627 -36.40 -86.05 -17.42
C ASP A 627 -37.42 -87.20 -17.24
N ASP A 628 -37.15 -88.34 -17.88
CA ASP A 628 -38.03 -89.52 -17.86
C ASP A 628 -38.35 -89.96 -16.42
N GLY A 629 -39.62 -90.24 -16.17
CA GLY A 629 -40.09 -90.63 -14.84
C GLY A 629 -40.51 -89.47 -13.92
N PHE A 630 -40.45 -88.21 -14.38
CA PHE A 630 -40.89 -87.02 -13.64
C PHE A 630 -41.87 -86.15 -14.43
N ILE A 631 -42.76 -85.45 -13.72
CA ILE A 631 -43.77 -84.52 -14.24
C ILE A 631 -43.91 -83.27 -13.37
N GLY A 632 -44.69 -82.30 -13.86
CA GLY A 632 -44.93 -81.00 -13.22
C GLY A 632 -44.05 -79.91 -13.81
N ASN A 633 -44.43 -78.64 -13.59
CA ASN A 633 -43.70 -77.48 -14.14
C ASN A 633 -42.28 -77.35 -13.57
N THR A 634 -42.02 -77.95 -12.41
CA THR A 634 -40.74 -77.96 -11.69
C THR A 634 -40.08 -79.35 -11.64
N CYS A 635 -40.66 -80.36 -12.30
CA CYS A 635 -40.13 -81.73 -12.39
C CYS A 635 -39.79 -82.39 -11.03
N ASP A 636 -40.51 -82.02 -9.97
CA ASP A 636 -40.36 -82.50 -8.60
C ASP A 636 -41.27 -83.68 -8.27
N THR A 637 -42.21 -84.00 -9.17
CA THR A 637 -43.17 -85.07 -8.96
C THR A 637 -42.80 -86.29 -9.81
N PRO A 638 -42.60 -87.48 -9.20
CA PRO A 638 -42.38 -88.72 -9.97
C PRO A 638 -43.67 -89.15 -10.71
N CYS A 639 -43.54 -90.04 -11.69
CA CYS A 639 -44.70 -90.54 -12.41
C CYS A 639 -45.73 -91.21 -11.49
N PRO A 640 -47.05 -91.03 -11.76
CA PRO A 640 -48.09 -91.72 -11.03
C PRO A 640 -47.98 -93.24 -11.16
N ALA A 641 -48.51 -93.95 -10.17
CA ALA A 641 -48.42 -95.38 -10.10
C ALA A 641 -48.98 -96.09 -11.36
N GLY A 642 -48.24 -97.09 -11.84
CA GLY A 642 -48.58 -97.83 -13.05
C GLY A 642 -48.17 -97.14 -14.37
N THR A 643 -47.46 -96.01 -14.31
CA THR A 643 -46.95 -95.30 -15.49
C THR A 643 -45.44 -95.02 -15.43
N TYR A 644 -44.78 -94.95 -16.58
CA TYR A 644 -43.34 -94.70 -16.66
C TYR A 644 -42.93 -93.94 -17.95
N GLY A 645 -41.65 -93.57 -18.03
CA GLY A 645 -41.03 -92.93 -19.19
C GLY A 645 -41.33 -91.44 -19.34
N SER A 646 -41.04 -90.88 -20.52
CA SER A 646 -41.23 -89.45 -20.79
C SER A 646 -42.69 -89.03 -20.56
N THR A 647 -42.93 -88.00 -19.75
CA THR A 647 -44.26 -87.48 -19.40
C THR A 647 -45.21 -88.51 -18.79
N CYS A 648 -44.71 -89.64 -18.29
CA CYS A 648 -45.52 -90.74 -17.71
C CYS A 648 -46.55 -91.30 -18.71
N SER A 649 -46.20 -91.31 -19.99
CA SER A 649 -47.11 -91.70 -21.07
C SER A 649 -47.19 -93.22 -21.29
N GLN A 650 -46.26 -94.00 -20.73
CA GLN A 650 -46.22 -95.45 -20.88
C GLN A 650 -46.86 -96.11 -19.65
N THR A 651 -47.54 -97.24 -19.84
CA THR A 651 -48.21 -98.00 -18.77
C THR A 651 -47.47 -99.29 -18.46
N CYS A 652 -47.32 -99.64 -17.18
CA CYS A 652 -46.77 -100.92 -16.74
C CYS A 652 -47.53 -102.10 -17.34
N ASN A 653 -46.84 -103.21 -17.63
CA ASN A 653 -47.47 -104.43 -18.12
C ASN A 653 -48.38 -105.07 -17.05
N THR A 654 -49.56 -105.56 -17.45
CA THR A 654 -50.52 -106.21 -16.55
C THR A 654 -50.04 -107.54 -15.97
N ASN A 655 -49.02 -108.16 -16.58
CA ASN A 655 -48.45 -109.43 -16.11
C ASN A 655 -47.29 -109.23 -15.13
N CYS A 656 -46.97 -107.99 -14.75
CA CYS A 656 -46.08 -107.73 -13.62
C CYS A 656 -46.77 -108.17 -12.32
N ALA A 657 -46.09 -108.95 -11.50
CA ALA A 657 -46.65 -109.46 -10.25
C ALA A 657 -46.81 -108.36 -9.17
N GLY A 658 -47.84 -108.46 -8.32
CA GLY A 658 -48.05 -107.55 -7.18
C GLY A 658 -49.05 -106.40 -7.41
N SER A 659 -49.16 -105.47 -6.46
CA SER A 659 -50.02 -104.27 -6.53
C SER A 659 -49.22 -102.99 -6.24
N ASP A 660 -49.68 -101.85 -6.79
CA ASP A 660 -49.12 -100.49 -6.67
C ASP A 660 -47.63 -100.36 -7.07
N ASP A 661 -47.35 -99.77 -8.24
CA ASP A 661 -45.99 -99.66 -8.82
C ASP A 661 -45.38 -101.00 -9.23
N ALA A 662 -46.20 -101.81 -9.92
CA ALA A 662 -45.78 -103.07 -10.50
C ALA A 662 -44.63 -102.94 -11.51
N CYS A 663 -44.21 -101.71 -11.87
CA CYS A 663 -43.00 -101.44 -12.61
C CYS A 663 -42.28 -100.12 -12.22
N ASP A 664 -40.98 -100.05 -12.51
CA ASP A 664 -40.13 -98.86 -12.29
C ASP A 664 -40.63 -97.64 -13.09
N HIS A 665 -40.83 -96.51 -12.41
CA HIS A 665 -41.43 -95.30 -12.99
C HIS A 665 -40.55 -94.60 -14.05
N ILE A 666 -39.28 -94.97 -14.19
CA ILE A 666 -38.37 -94.44 -15.21
C ILE A 666 -38.41 -95.35 -16.44
N ASN A 667 -38.21 -96.65 -16.27
CA ASN A 667 -37.92 -97.57 -17.39
C ASN A 667 -38.92 -98.71 -17.62
N GLY A 668 -39.93 -98.87 -16.75
CA GLY A 668 -41.02 -99.82 -16.96
C GLY A 668 -40.73 -101.27 -16.56
N THR A 669 -39.59 -101.54 -15.94
CA THR A 669 -39.18 -102.90 -15.50
C THR A 669 -40.08 -103.40 -14.37
N CYS A 670 -40.61 -104.62 -14.48
CA CYS A 670 -41.44 -105.21 -13.42
C CYS A 670 -40.58 -105.54 -12.19
N THR A 671 -40.72 -104.76 -11.13
CA THR A 671 -39.87 -104.83 -9.93
C THR A 671 -40.10 -106.11 -9.11
N ASN A 672 -41.30 -106.69 -9.18
CA ASN A 672 -41.69 -107.90 -8.45
C ASN A 672 -41.67 -109.18 -9.31
N GLY A 673 -41.15 -109.12 -10.53
CA GLY A 673 -41.15 -110.23 -11.48
C GLY A 673 -42.51 -110.46 -12.15
N CYS A 674 -42.68 -111.63 -12.78
CA CYS A 674 -43.84 -111.96 -13.62
C CYS A 674 -44.81 -112.90 -12.94
N GLU A 675 -46.09 -112.76 -13.28
CA GLU A 675 -47.14 -113.74 -12.98
C GLU A 675 -46.86 -115.09 -13.67
N ASP A 676 -47.45 -116.17 -13.13
CA ASP A 676 -47.26 -117.54 -13.62
C ASP A 676 -47.58 -117.65 -15.12
N GLY A 677 -46.71 -118.35 -15.86
CA GLY A 677 -46.84 -118.49 -17.30
C GLY A 677 -46.19 -117.37 -18.12
N TYR A 678 -45.57 -116.35 -17.51
CA TYR A 678 -44.88 -115.24 -18.20
C TYR A 678 -43.41 -115.06 -17.79
N VAL A 679 -42.61 -114.45 -18.67
CA VAL A 679 -41.16 -114.23 -18.51
C VAL A 679 -40.70 -112.93 -19.22
N GLY A 680 -39.57 -112.37 -18.79
CA GLY A 680 -38.98 -111.13 -19.33
C GLY A 680 -38.97 -110.00 -18.30
N ASP A 681 -38.14 -108.97 -18.50
CA ASP A 681 -37.99 -107.84 -17.54
C ASP A 681 -39.28 -107.01 -17.41
N ILE A 682 -40.16 -107.08 -18.42
CA ILE A 682 -41.49 -106.44 -18.44
C ILE A 682 -42.64 -107.45 -18.57
N CYS A 683 -42.37 -108.75 -18.42
CA CYS A 683 -43.38 -109.82 -18.39
C CYS A 683 -44.31 -109.89 -19.61
N ASP A 684 -43.80 -109.55 -20.79
CA ASP A 684 -44.52 -109.48 -22.06
C ASP A 684 -44.56 -110.81 -22.83
N ARG A 685 -43.83 -111.83 -22.38
CA ARG A 685 -43.68 -113.10 -23.11
C ARG A 685 -44.24 -114.28 -22.32
N PRO A 686 -45.02 -115.19 -22.94
CA PRO A 686 -45.46 -116.42 -22.29
C PRO A 686 -44.34 -117.47 -22.18
N CYS A 687 -44.56 -118.50 -21.37
CA CYS A 687 -43.60 -119.57 -21.16
C CYS A 687 -43.25 -120.36 -22.44
N PRO A 688 -41.99 -120.80 -22.61
CA PRO A 688 -41.58 -121.63 -23.74
C PRO A 688 -42.37 -122.94 -23.83
N ARG A 689 -42.55 -123.47 -25.04
CA ARG A 689 -43.25 -124.74 -25.29
C ARG A 689 -42.64 -125.88 -24.48
N GLY A 690 -43.49 -126.72 -23.89
CA GLY A 690 -43.11 -127.82 -23.02
C GLY A 690 -42.98 -127.42 -21.54
N ASN A 691 -43.10 -126.14 -21.21
CA ASN A 691 -42.95 -125.63 -19.86
C ASN A 691 -44.15 -124.80 -19.39
N TYR A 692 -44.44 -124.86 -18.09
CA TYR A 692 -45.53 -124.12 -17.47
C TYR A 692 -45.21 -123.68 -16.03
N GLY A 693 -46.14 -122.91 -15.43
CA GLY A 693 -46.09 -122.46 -14.04
C GLY A 693 -45.10 -121.32 -13.78
N PHE A 694 -44.86 -121.04 -12.51
CA PHE A 694 -43.95 -119.98 -12.06
C PHE A 694 -42.56 -120.09 -12.72
N LYS A 695 -42.12 -119.00 -13.36
CA LYS A 695 -40.86 -118.92 -14.13
C LYS A 695 -40.69 -120.00 -15.20
N CYS A 696 -41.78 -120.61 -15.69
CA CYS A 696 -41.73 -121.67 -16.68
C CYS A 696 -40.87 -122.86 -16.23
N SER A 697 -40.88 -123.16 -14.93
CA SER A 697 -39.96 -124.13 -14.32
C SER A 697 -40.47 -125.57 -14.34
N GLN A 698 -41.76 -125.77 -14.62
CA GLN A 698 -42.38 -127.10 -14.67
C GLN A 698 -42.47 -127.59 -16.12
N THR A 699 -42.38 -128.90 -16.36
CA THR A 699 -42.41 -129.51 -17.70
C THR A 699 -43.68 -130.33 -17.92
N CYS A 700 -44.24 -130.26 -19.13
CA CYS A 700 -45.41 -131.04 -19.55
C CYS A 700 -45.16 -132.56 -19.45
N SER A 701 -46.21 -133.35 -19.16
CA SER A 701 -46.11 -134.82 -19.12
C SER A 701 -45.94 -135.41 -20.53
N PHE A 702 -45.01 -136.36 -20.67
CA PHE A 702 -44.69 -137.04 -21.95
C PHE A 702 -45.78 -138.02 -22.43
N ASN A 703 -46.81 -138.29 -21.61
CA ASN A 703 -47.89 -139.22 -21.96
C ASN A 703 -49.11 -138.49 -22.56
N CYS A 704 -48.94 -137.22 -22.94
CA CYS A 704 -49.99 -136.37 -23.46
C CYS A 704 -50.11 -136.56 -24.97
N ALA A 705 -51.29 -137.01 -25.43
CA ALA A 705 -51.47 -137.51 -26.79
C ALA A 705 -51.38 -136.41 -27.85
N GLY A 706 -50.67 -136.70 -28.95
CA GLY A 706 -50.43 -135.80 -30.08
C GLY A 706 -48.95 -135.74 -30.43
N SER A 707 -48.57 -135.16 -31.58
CA SER A 707 -47.16 -134.91 -31.86
C SER A 707 -46.67 -133.67 -31.11
N ASP A 708 -45.70 -133.86 -30.22
CA ASP A 708 -44.96 -132.88 -29.40
C ASP A 708 -45.65 -132.35 -28.12
N ASP A 709 -46.01 -133.24 -27.17
CA ASP A 709 -46.23 -133.00 -25.72
C ASP A 709 -46.74 -131.60 -25.30
N ALA A 710 -47.86 -131.13 -25.86
CA ALA A 710 -48.36 -129.77 -25.61
C ALA A 710 -49.31 -129.68 -24.40
N CYS A 711 -48.84 -129.05 -23.32
CA CYS A 711 -49.65 -128.65 -22.18
C CYS A 711 -49.84 -127.13 -22.08
N ASP A 712 -50.86 -126.68 -21.34
CA ASP A 712 -51.11 -125.27 -21.06
C ASP A 712 -49.93 -124.63 -20.31
N HIS A 713 -49.47 -123.46 -20.79
CA HIS A 713 -48.25 -122.80 -20.30
C HIS A 713 -48.43 -122.14 -18.91
N ILE A 714 -49.65 -122.09 -18.39
CA ILE A 714 -49.95 -121.62 -17.04
C ILE A 714 -49.97 -122.81 -16.08
N ASP A 715 -50.77 -123.85 -16.36
CA ASP A 715 -51.10 -124.88 -15.35
C ASP A 715 -50.68 -126.33 -15.69
N GLY A 716 -50.15 -126.58 -16.89
CA GLY A 716 -49.60 -127.87 -17.25
C GLY A 716 -50.60 -128.92 -17.73
N THR A 717 -51.87 -128.53 -17.93
CA THR A 717 -52.92 -129.44 -18.38
C THR A 717 -52.72 -129.91 -19.81
N CYS A 718 -52.86 -131.21 -20.05
CA CYS A 718 -52.68 -131.80 -21.37
C CYS A 718 -53.96 -131.68 -22.22
N THR A 719 -53.92 -130.71 -23.13
CA THR A 719 -55.11 -130.26 -23.88
C THR A 719 -55.65 -131.29 -24.87
N ASN A 720 -54.83 -132.24 -25.33
CA ASN A 720 -55.19 -133.23 -26.35
C ASN A 720 -55.47 -134.65 -25.79
N GLY A 721 -55.60 -134.79 -24.46
CA GLY A 721 -55.86 -136.08 -23.81
C GLY A 721 -54.60 -136.95 -23.65
N CYS A 722 -54.77 -138.24 -23.33
CA CYS A 722 -53.68 -139.15 -22.95
C CYS A 722 -53.45 -140.29 -23.93
N GLU A 723 -52.21 -140.75 -24.03
CA GLU A 723 -51.87 -141.93 -24.82
C GLU A 723 -52.50 -143.23 -24.27
N ASN A 724 -52.72 -144.21 -25.16
CA ASN A 724 -53.43 -145.45 -24.84
C ASN A 724 -52.77 -146.23 -23.70
N GLY A 725 -53.52 -146.40 -22.60
CA GLY A 725 -53.05 -147.07 -21.39
C GLY A 725 -52.82 -146.13 -20.20
N TYR A 726 -52.90 -144.81 -20.42
CA TYR A 726 -52.76 -143.75 -19.42
C TYR A 726 -54.07 -142.96 -19.20
N ARG A 727 -54.23 -142.35 -18.00
CA ARG A 727 -55.40 -141.53 -17.65
C ARG A 727 -55.04 -140.36 -16.72
N GLY A 728 -55.90 -139.34 -16.66
CA GLY A 728 -55.75 -138.13 -15.84
C GLY A 728 -55.54 -136.87 -16.70
N HIS A 729 -55.79 -135.66 -16.18
CA HIS A 729 -55.65 -134.41 -16.96
C HIS A 729 -54.17 -134.06 -17.31
N MET A 730 -53.22 -134.69 -16.60
CA MET A 730 -51.79 -134.68 -16.89
C MET A 730 -51.26 -136.07 -17.33
N CYS A 731 -52.14 -137.06 -17.55
CA CYS A 731 -51.80 -138.36 -18.14
C CYS A 731 -50.82 -139.28 -17.39
N ASP A 732 -50.79 -139.24 -16.05
CA ASP A 732 -49.76 -139.94 -15.25
C ASP A 732 -50.14 -141.35 -14.67
N GLY A 733 -51.30 -141.96 -14.97
CA GLY A 733 -51.74 -143.25 -14.35
C GLY A 733 -52.06 -144.45 -15.29
N MET A 734 -51.58 -145.69 -14.99
CA MET A 734 -51.67 -146.93 -15.84
C MET A 734 -52.92 -147.86 -15.65
N GLY A 735 -53.38 -148.56 -16.71
CA GLY A 735 -54.56 -149.48 -16.75
C GLY A 735 -54.33 -151.03 -16.87
N ASP A 736 -55.37 -151.84 -16.59
CA ASP A 736 -55.28 -153.28 -16.21
C ASP A 736 -54.79 -154.31 -17.27
N ILE A 737 -54.82 -154.00 -18.57
CA ILE A 737 -54.40 -154.92 -19.64
C ILE A 737 -52.87 -155.16 -19.61
N ALA A 738 -52.09 -154.22 -19.08
CA ALA A 738 -50.63 -154.30 -19.00
C ALA A 738 -50.08 -155.33 -17.99
N LYS A 739 -50.88 -155.80 -17.01
CA LYS A 739 -50.41 -156.73 -15.97
C LYS A 739 -50.31 -158.20 -16.41
N LYS A 740 -51.06 -158.63 -17.44
CA LYS A 740 -51.09 -160.05 -17.89
C LYS A 740 -49.91 -160.41 -18.81
N THR A 741 -49.36 -159.45 -19.54
CA THR A 741 -48.29 -159.65 -20.53
C THR A 741 -46.91 -159.88 -19.89
N MET A 742 -46.67 -159.40 -18.66
CA MET A 742 -45.36 -159.53 -17.99
C MET A 742 -45.07 -160.92 -17.38
N ARG A 743 -46.06 -161.82 -17.20
CA ARG A 743 -45.82 -163.16 -16.61
C ARG A 743 -45.30 -164.20 -17.62
N THR A 744 -45.50 -163.99 -18.91
CA THR A 744 -45.17 -164.97 -19.97
C THR A 744 -43.77 -164.74 -20.58
N GLN A 745 -43.14 -163.58 -20.36
CA GLN A 745 -41.85 -163.22 -20.99
C GLN A 745 -40.59 -163.55 -20.18
N LYS A 746 -40.65 -163.75 -18.85
CA LYS A 746 -39.42 -163.98 -18.06
C LYS A 746 -38.91 -165.44 -18.06
N LEU A 747 -39.75 -166.43 -18.42
CA LEU A 747 -39.32 -167.83 -18.61
C LEU A 747 -38.40 -168.03 -19.83
N ASN A 748 -38.40 -167.09 -20.79
CA ASN A 748 -37.59 -167.17 -22.02
C ASN A 748 -36.23 -166.45 -21.95
N VAL A 749 -35.93 -165.74 -20.85
CA VAL A 749 -34.65 -165.00 -20.67
C VAL A 749 -33.55 -165.89 -20.03
N ILE A 750 -33.93 -166.97 -19.34
CA ILE A 750 -32.99 -167.89 -18.67
C ILE A 750 -32.20 -168.78 -19.68
N LYS A 751 -32.57 -168.83 -20.96
CA LYS A 751 -31.94 -169.73 -21.96
C LYS A 751 -30.92 -169.10 -22.92
N LYS A 752 -30.57 -167.80 -22.82
CA LYS A 752 -29.77 -167.13 -23.87
C LYS A 752 -28.53 -166.32 -23.47
N MET A 753 -28.09 -166.31 -22.20
CA MET A 753 -26.89 -165.56 -21.78
C MET A 753 -25.89 -166.40 -20.97
N ALA A 754 -25.67 -167.64 -21.39
CA ALA A 754 -24.40 -168.33 -21.19
C ALA A 754 -23.57 -168.17 -22.49
N VAL A 755 -22.26 -167.90 -22.34
CA VAL A 755 -21.23 -167.62 -23.37
C VAL A 755 -21.03 -166.13 -23.70
N ASN A 756 -20.32 -165.38 -22.85
CA ASN A 756 -18.88 -165.11 -23.05
C ASN A 756 -18.35 -164.22 -21.91
N ILE A 757 -17.36 -164.74 -21.19
CA ILE A 757 -16.58 -164.09 -20.14
C ILE A 757 -15.29 -163.57 -20.80
N GLU A 758 -14.79 -162.43 -20.31
CA GLU A 758 -13.37 -162.07 -20.07
C GLU A 758 -12.98 -160.68 -20.60
N SER A 759 -12.85 -159.70 -19.70
CA SER A 759 -11.61 -158.95 -19.42
C SER A 759 -11.86 -157.54 -18.81
N ILE A 760 -11.19 -157.30 -17.66
CA ILE A 760 -10.75 -155.99 -17.10
C ILE A 760 -11.86 -155.13 -16.43
N THR A 761 -12.14 -155.10 -15.11
CA THR A 761 -11.42 -154.81 -13.83
C THR A 761 -10.85 -153.40 -13.63
N SER A 762 -11.40 -152.70 -12.60
CA SER A 762 -10.68 -151.88 -11.58
C SER A 762 -10.21 -150.47 -12.00
N THR A 763 -10.25 -149.34 -11.25
CA THR A 763 -10.40 -149.03 -9.81
C THR A 763 -10.57 -147.49 -9.63
N THR A 764 -11.41 -147.10 -8.64
CA THR A 764 -11.27 -146.08 -7.54
C THR A 764 -10.44 -144.78 -7.71
N VAL A 765 -11.01 -143.60 -7.38
CA VAL A 765 -10.97 -142.86 -6.07
C VAL A 765 -9.56 -142.50 -5.62
N ASP A 766 -9.21 -141.20 -5.64
CA ASP A 766 -8.56 -140.45 -4.55
C ASP A 766 -8.15 -139.02 -4.99
N ASP A 767 -7.95 -138.14 -4.00
CA ASP A 767 -7.41 -136.76 -4.02
C ASP A 767 -8.45 -135.61 -3.95
N ILE A 768 -8.97 -135.24 -2.78
CA ILE A 768 -8.36 -134.53 -1.62
C ILE A 768 -8.27 -133.00 -1.80
N LEU A 769 -9.21 -132.31 -1.12
CA LEU A 769 -9.05 -131.19 -0.19
C LEU A 769 -7.89 -130.17 -0.41
N ARG A 770 -8.20 -128.85 -0.43
CA ARG A 770 -7.88 -127.87 0.66
C ARG A 770 -7.96 -126.37 0.27
N LEU A 771 -8.67 -125.63 1.14
CA LEU A 771 -8.33 -124.37 1.85
C LEU A 771 -8.21 -123.00 1.14
N GLU A 772 -9.14 -122.11 1.53
CA GLU A 772 -8.98 -120.85 2.30
C GLU A 772 -7.81 -119.86 2.06
N LYS A 773 -8.23 -118.58 1.93
CA LYS A 773 -7.80 -117.32 2.61
C LYS A 773 -7.12 -116.20 1.80
N SER A 774 -7.58 -115.00 2.18
CA SER A 774 -7.06 -113.61 2.05
C SER A 774 -7.15 -112.88 0.71
N SER A 775 -8.16 -112.00 0.60
CA SER A 775 -8.03 -110.54 0.42
C SER A 775 -9.41 -109.89 0.50
#